data_AF-A0A973FMV4-F1
#
_entry.id   AF-A0A973FMV4-F1
#
_cell.length_a   1.000
_cell.length_b   1.000
_cell.length_c   1.000
_cell.angle_alpha   90.00
_cell.angle_beta   90.00
_cell.angle_gamma   90.00
#
_symmetry.space_group_name_H-M   'P 1'
#
loop_
_entity.id
_entity.type
_entity.pdbx_description
1 polymer ?
#
loop_
_entity_poly.entity_id
_entity_poly.type
_entity_poly.pdbx_seq_one_letter_code
_entity_poly.pdbx_strand_id
1 'polypeptide(L)'
;MAAGSGEVADVTGATQLSPAGSLKPWPLIATSISYGGSDITVSNAGVTALGTRIYVIGGSQKVGETQVDYSDNIYWADVNPETGSLVGDAGSYWKYAQLPTSKVIYDNAAIYSNEGYPDLMTCGQSTASGRKRHNVVSLATGTNTGYLYVIGGEFQNVSCGYLSTPSVLRGTVNAAGTITWQTLGPVPAFAGAANPIPEYNNTVSATRYRGVDSASSVIAEYHDSSGVTHYYLYVIGGKSRYTSGEENLIFPENPKENVSKEVYYTEINSSTGALEHPDDIDTTNGTSNTSDDLSVWKRETDDIQFHALPADDPLYSTSPTPPALWEATASATAVMQEDNSFKSAIFLSGGSHNLARTSIENYIYRADVGNKGDLDWGSSATNTLGSKEVIMTGRMNMNSIAYNNKLYLIAGQTDNTDSTAKTSVPTIFLDNNLDAITINSDISSSPVIGETDSVLGSDTVSDANKRYAAGVALVEAQPPEDYQGDSELNSAWAFVIGGVNNNGVKTNTLYQGKIGGAEALTTSYTPDGWYYSKVFETSYVFGSSSGNQYVDSRLVAFHWAIDVDRNTNPLADVLMYFRMKNTLDGRCTSSTVFSDSDAWIGPLNVDSSEALYSKAPVNGDLYNSAPIKGVYNEDKIIGNCIQYRAQLIRGSNRTVTPKLMSVYMEKEIIGNADLNIPSAGFEVTKTSDNQLSDLVIRVQNLNTENASQTISVPQARVANGGEADGDFFVNLCLARSDLNQAAPTLVLPNPATFTEADKTVCRYYAKIHTTLLDAKTILDLTGSSTAYWGWYDNANSNQSVSDIKSVFTTPGHYEIGLILDTMNYIPESDLGETNNQSTIFSFDVTKFVVSLPMINK
;
A
#
# COMPACT_ATOMS: atom_id res chain seq x y z
N MET A 1 35.86 -9.47 -10.54
CA MET A 1 35.57 -10.87 -10.15
C MET A 1 34.81 -11.54 -11.29
N ALA A 2 35.07 -12.82 -11.52
CA ALA A 2 34.72 -13.56 -12.73
C ALA A 2 33.21 -13.75 -12.94
N ALA A 3 32.80 -13.73 -14.21
CA ALA A 3 31.50 -14.17 -14.68
C ALA A 3 31.34 -15.68 -14.42
N GLY A 4 30.55 -16.02 -13.40
CA GLY A 4 30.06 -17.37 -13.15
C GLY A 4 28.58 -17.42 -13.50
N SER A 5 28.22 -18.35 -14.39
CA SER A 5 26.85 -18.70 -14.78
C SER A 5 26.07 -19.42 -13.67
N GLY A 6 26.16 -18.93 -12.43
CA GLY A 6 25.28 -19.35 -11.35
C GLY A 6 24.03 -18.48 -11.38
N GLU A 7 22.85 -19.09 -11.51
CA GLU A 7 21.59 -18.41 -11.23
C GLU A 7 21.72 -17.71 -9.87
N VAL A 8 21.78 -16.39 -9.89
CA VAL A 8 21.59 -15.59 -8.68
C VAL A 8 20.09 -15.69 -8.40
N ALA A 9 19.74 -16.38 -7.31
CA ALA A 9 18.36 -16.42 -6.83
C ALA A 9 17.87 -14.99 -6.61
N ASP A 10 16.60 -14.72 -6.90
CA ASP A 10 15.98 -13.43 -6.57
C ASP A 10 16.10 -13.27 -5.04
N VAL A 11 16.98 -12.36 -4.61
CA VAL A 11 17.15 -12.04 -3.20
C VAL A 11 16.18 -10.91 -2.89
N THR A 12 15.38 -11.11 -1.84
CA THR A 12 14.50 -10.07 -1.30
C THR A 12 15.26 -8.76 -1.09
N GLY A 13 14.69 -7.66 -1.60
CA GLY A 13 15.27 -6.33 -1.47
C GLY A 13 14.82 -5.36 -2.56
N ALA A 14 14.20 -4.27 -2.12
CA ALA A 14 13.82 -3.07 -2.88
C ALA A 14 12.49 -3.12 -3.67
N THR A 15 12.15 -4.19 -4.38
CA THR A 15 10.84 -4.35 -5.03
C THR A 15 10.26 -5.72 -4.69
N GLN A 16 9.11 -5.78 -4.02
CA GLN A 16 8.50 -7.07 -3.72
C GLN A 16 7.88 -7.66 -4.98
N LEU A 17 8.67 -8.50 -5.66
CA LEU A 17 8.21 -9.38 -6.71
C LEU A 17 7.43 -10.52 -6.07
N SER A 18 6.12 -10.58 -6.26
CA SER A 18 5.33 -11.69 -5.73
C SER A 18 5.60 -12.94 -6.57
N PRO A 19 6.34 -13.95 -6.08
CA PRO A 19 6.71 -15.11 -6.88
C PRO A 19 5.46 -15.84 -7.39
N ALA A 20 5.54 -16.37 -8.61
CA ALA A 20 4.48 -17.20 -9.15
C ALA A 20 4.72 -18.67 -8.76
N GLY A 21 3.75 -19.28 -8.08
CA GLY A 21 3.85 -20.66 -7.64
C GLY A 21 2.73 -21.06 -6.70
N SER A 22 2.73 -22.33 -6.29
CA SER A 22 1.74 -22.86 -5.34
C SER A 22 1.87 -22.18 -3.99
N LEU A 23 0.74 -21.80 -3.41
CA LEU A 23 0.68 -21.11 -2.13
C LEU A 23 1.21 -21.97 -0.98
N LYS A 24 1.90 -21.34 -0.04
CA LYS A 24 2.25 -21.93 1.26
C LYS A 24 0.96 -22.37 1.98
N PRO A 25 0.99 -23.48 2.74
CA PRO A 25 -0.17 -23.89 3.53
C PRO A 25 -0.60 -22.81 4.51
N TRP A 26 -1.90 -22.53 4.55
CA TRP A 26 -2.51 -21.57 5.46
C TRP A 26 -2.79 -22.26 6.81
N PRO A 27 -2.18 -21.81 7.92
CA PRO A 27 -2.43 -22.39 9.23
C PRO A 27 -3.87 -22.18 9.70
N LEU A 28 -4.36 -23.17 10.44
CA LEU A 28 -5.54 -23.01 11.28
C LEU A 28 -5.16 -22.11 12.47
N ILE A 29 -5.90 -21.02 12.69
CA ILE A 29 -5.76 -20.21 13.90
C ILE A 29 -6.40 -20.99 15.05
N ALA A 30 -5.72 -21.07 16.20
CA ALA A 30 -6.21 -21.77 17.40
C ALA A 30 -7.48 -21.13 18.03
N THR A 31 -7.99 -20.06 17.43
CA THR A 31 -9.15 -19.31 17.89
C THR A 31 -10.34 -19.51 16.94
N SER A 32 -11.51 -19.80 17.51
CA SER A 32 -12.78 -19.89 16.79
C SER A 32 -13.63 -18.62 17.01
N ILE A 33 -14.66 -18.43 16.19
CA ILE A 33 -15.71 -17.46 16.53
C ILE A 33 -16.38 -17.97 17.81
N SER A 34 -16.41 -17.14 18.85
CA SER A 34 -17.00 -17.50 20.14
C SER A 34 -17.97 -16.43 20.64
N TYR A 35 -19.02 -16.87 21.34
CA TYR A 35 -19.98 -16.00 22.02
C TYR A 35 -20.36 -16.62 23.37
N GLY A 36 -20.25 -15.84 24.43
CA GLY A 36 -20.57 -16.32 25.79
C GLY A 36 -19.73 -17.53 26.23
N GLY A 37 -18.50 -17.67 25.72
CA GLY A 37 -17.62 -18.81 26.01
C GLY A 37 -17.94 -20.10 25.25
N SER A 38 -18.87 -20.06 24.28
CA SER A 38 -19.19 -21.19 23.39
C SER A 38 -18.73 -20.92 21.97
N ASP A 39 -18.16 -21.94 21.35
CA ASP A 39 -17.76 -21.92 19.94
C ASP A 39 -18.97 -21.89 19.02
N ILE A 40 -18.87 -21.08 17.98
CA ILE A 40 -19.92 -20.86 16.99
C ILE A 40 -19.45 -21.43 15.66
N THR A 41 -20.19 -22.41 15.15
CA THR A 41 -20.02 -22.82 13.75
C THR A 41 -20.86 -21.94 12.85
N VAL A 42 -20.35 -21.56 11.68
CA VAL A 42 -21.02 -20.66 10.74
C VAL A 42 -20.87 -21.17 9.31
N SER A 43 -21.93 -21.07 8.50
CA SER A 43 -21.88 -21.28 7.05
C SER A 43 -22.89 -20.39 6.33
N ASN A 44 -22.66 -20.11 5.04
CA ASN A 44 -23.52 -19.22 4.23
C ASN A 44 -23.71 -17.82 4.86
N ALA A 45 -22.71 -17.36 5.61
CA ALA A 45 -22.65 -16.01 6.16
C ALA A 45 -21.95 -15.08 5.17
N GLY A 46 -22.36 -13.82 5.13
CA GLY A 46 -21.60 -12.79 4.43
C GLY A 46 -20.39 -12.38 5.26
N VAL A 47 -19.22 -12.36 4.63
CA VAL A 47 -17.96 -12.01 5.30
C VAL A 47 -17.26 -10.94 4.50
N THR A 48 -16.74 -9.93 5.20
CA THR A 48 -15.98 -8.84 4.58
C THR A 48 -15.01 -8.25 5.59
N ALA A 49 -14.11 -7.39 5.13
CA ALA A 49 -13.25 -6.58 5.98
C ALA A 49 -13.49 -5.10 5.73
N LEU A 50 -13.29 -4.29 6.76
CA LEU A 50 -13.24 -2.86 6.66
C LEU A 50 -11.95 -2.41 7.33
N GLY A 51 -10.96 -2.06 6.52
CA GLY A 51 -9.59 -1.80 6.96
C GLY A 51 -9.04 -2.97 7.78
N THR A 52 -8.74 -2.77 9.06
CA THR A 52 -8.16 -3.81 9.92
C THR A 52 -9.20 -4.63 10.69
N ARG A 53 -10.48 -4.59 10.31
CA ARG A 53 -11.56 -5.26 11.04
C ARG A 53 -12.36 -6.18 10.14
N ILE A 54 -12.56 -7.43 10.59
CA ILE A 54 -13.34 -8.44 9.89
C ILE A 54 -14.77 -8.46 10.43
N TYR A 55 -15.74 -8.64 9.54
CA TYR A 55 -17.16 -8.82 9.87
C TYR A 55 -17.68 -10.15 9.32
N VAL A 56 -18.48 -10.86 10.13
CA VAL A 56 -19.21 -12.08 9.80
C VAL A 56 -20.68 -11.82 10.11
N ILE A 57 -21.51 -11.80 9.08
CA ILE A 57 -22.90 -11.34 9.18
C ILE A 57 -23.84 -12.50 8.84
N GLY A 58 -24.81 -12.73 9.74
CA GLY A 58 -25.87 -13.73 9.61
C GLY A 58 -25.38 -15.15 9.32
N GLY A 59 -26.05 -15.81 8.38
CA GLY A 59 -25.76 -17.18 7.98
C GLY A 59 -26.47 -18.23 8.85
N SER A 60 -26.12 -19.49 8.60
CA SER A 60 -26.59 -20.61 9.41
C SER A 60 -25.57 -20.93 10.49
N GLN A 61 -26.02 -20.92 11.74
CA GLN A 61 -25.18 -21.01 12.92
C GLN A 61 -25.54 -22.21 13.80
N LYS A 62 -24.58 -22.64 14.61
CA LYS A 62 -24.82 -23.53 15.75
C LYS A 62 -24.06 -22.99 16.95
N VAL A 63 -24.77 -22.76 18.06
CA VAL A 63 -24.22 -22.30 19.34
C VAL A 63 -24.51 -23.38 20.38
N GLY A 64 -23.48 -24.08 20.84
CA GLY A 64 -23.65 -25.28 21.67
C GLY A 64 -24.46 -26.34 20.94
N GLU A 65 -25.60 -26.75 21.50
CA GLU A 65 -26.54 -27.70 20.87
C GLU A 65 -27.62 -27.03 20.00
N THR A 66 -27.78 -25.71 20.08
CA THR A 66 -28.85 -24.98 19.38
C THR A 66 -28.43 -24.63 17.97
N GLN A 67 -29.18 -25.12 16.98
CA GLN A 67 -29.02 -24.77 15.58
C GLN A 67 -29.96 -23.61 15.20
N VAL A 68 -29.39 -22.57 14.60
CA VAL A 68 -30.12 -21.40 14.08
C VAL A 68 -29.84 -21.30 12.60
N ASP A 69 -30.79 -21.65 11.74
CA ASP A 69 -30.54 -21.68 10.29
C ASP A 69 -30.55 -20.30 9.63
N TYR A 70 -31.23 -19.32 10.24
CA TYR A 70 -31.30 -17.93 9.79
C TYR A 70 -30.89 -16.99 10.92
N SER A 71 -29.59 -16.72 11.04
CA SER A 71 -29.08 -15.86 12.11
C SER A 71 -29.15 -14.38 11.75
N ASP A 72 -29.45 -13.54 12.74
CA ASP A 72 -29.33 -12.08 12.68
C ASP A 72 -28.04 -11.57 13.33
N ASN A 73 -27.14 -12.48 13.71
CA ASN A 73 -25.93 -12.15 14.43
C ASN A 73 -24.86 -11.53 13.51
N ILE A 74 -24.21 -10.48 14.00
CA ILE A 74 -23.01 -9.89 13.43
C ILE A 74 -21.88 -10.12 14.40
N TYR A 75 -20.83 -10.81 13.96
CA TYR A 75 -19.58 -10.94 14.69
C TYR A 75 -18.50 -10.10 14.03
N TRP A 76 -17.66 -9.45 14.83
CA TRP A 76 -16.51 -8.74 14.29
C TRP A 76 -15.30 -8.84 15.21
N ALA A 77 -14.12 -8.79 14.61
CA ALA A 77 -12.84 -8.84 15.30
C ALA A 77 -11.84 -7.90 14.64
N ASP A 78 -11.01 -7.28 15.48
CA ASP A 78 -9.88 -6.46 15.03
C ASP A 78 -8.69 -7.36 14.68
N VAL A 79 -7.94 -6.99 13.66
CA VAL A 79 -6.75 -7.70 13.17
C VAL A 79 -5.54 -6.78 13.32
N ASN A 80 -4.43 -7.31 13.82
CA ASN A 80 -3.15 -6.62 13.73
C ASN A 80 -2.66 -6.77 12.28
N PRO A 81 -2.56 -5.68 11.50
CA PRO A 81 -2.19 -5.77 10.09
C PRO A 81 -0.75 -6.22 9.85
N GLU A 82 0.14 -6.12 10.86
CA GLU A 82 1.52 -6.58 10.75
C GLU A 82 1.63 -8.10 10.84
N THR A 83 0.90 -8.70 11.80
CA THR A 83 1.01 -10.13 12.09
C THR A 83 -0.14 -10.97 11.56
N GLY A 84 -1.23 -10.32 11.14
CA GLY A 84 -2.52 -10.92 10.81
C GLY A 84 -3.19 -11.61 12.01
N SER A 85 -2.74 -11.36 13.24
CA SER A 85 -3.33 -11.96 14.44
C SER A 85 -4.58 -11.18 14.88
N LEU A 86 -5.57 -11.87 15.44
CA LEU A 86 -6.73 -11.20 16.04
C LEU A 86 -6.31 -10.41 17.29
N VAL A 87 -6.86 -9.21 17.46
CA VAL A 87 -6.57 -8.30 18.58
C VAL A 87 -7.64 -8.47 19.66
N GLY A 88 -7.22 -8.75 20.89
CA GLY A 88 -8.09 -8.92 22.06
C GLY A 88 -7.53 -9.91 23.06
N ASP A 89 -8.19 -10.07 24.21
CA ASP A 89 -7.81 -11.11 25.17
C ASP A 89 -8.28 -12.48 24.68
N ALA A 90 -7.50 -13.53 24.99
CA ALA A 90 -7.81 -14.90 24.60
C ALA A 90 -9.24 -15.29 24.99
N GLY A 91 -10.05 -15.65 23.99
CA GLY A 91 -11.47 -16.02 24.18
C GLY A 91 -12.46 -14.86 24.08
N SER A 92 -11.99 -13.63 23.82
CA SER A 92 -12.83 -12.42 23.71
C SER A 92 -12.54 -11.57 22.46
N TYR A 93 -11.84 -12.14 21.47
CA TYR A 93 -11.50 -11.48 20.21
C TYR A 93 -12.73 -10.97 19.44
N TRP A 94 -13.83 -11.72 19.53
CA TRP A 94 -15.05 -11.45 18.78
C TRP A 94 -16.04 -10.63 19.60
N LYS A 95 -16.47 -9.52 19.02
CA LYS A 95 -17.59 -8.71 19.49
C LYS A 95 -18.84 -9.03 18.67
N TYR A 96 -19.98 -8.60 19.20
CA TYR A 96 -21.28 -9.01 18.69
C TYR A 96 -22.26 -7.84 18.56
N ALA A 97 -23.07 -7.86 17.52
CA ALA A 97 -24.22 -7.00 17.29
C ALA A 97 -25.34 -7.76 16.56
N GLN A 98 -26.52 -7.16 16.44
CA GLN A 98 -27.64 -7.71 15.66
C GLN A 98 -27.93 -6.91 14.40
N LEU A 99 -28.30 -7.62 13.33
CA LEU A 99 -28.90 -7.02 12.15
C LEU A 99 -30.26 -6.41 12.51
N PRO A 100 -30.60 -5.25 11.93
CA PRO A 100 -31.91 -4.67 12.13
C PRO A 100 -32.99 -5.52 11.45
N THR A 101 -34.20 -5.46 11.99
CA THR A 101 -35.39 -5.95 11.29
C THR A 101 -35.64 -5.08 10.05
N SER A 102 -35.87 -5.70 8.90
CA SER A 102 -36.16 -5.00 7.65
C SER A 102 -37.31 -5.66 6.91
N LYS A 103 -37.99 -4.88 6.06
CA LYS A 103 -39.03 -5.42 5.18
C LYS A 103 -38.40 -6.42 4.23
N VAL A 104 -39.04 -7.57 4.06
CA VAL A 104 -38.50 -8.65 3.23
C VAL A 104 -39.21 -8.83 1.90
N ILE A 105 -40.39 -8.22 1.75
CA ILE A 105 -41.17 -8.21 0.51
C ILE A 105 -41.52 -6.75 0.17
N TYR A 106 -41.07 -6.28 -1.00
CA TYR A 106 -41.28 -4.90 -1.46
C TYR A 106 -42.34 -4.76 -2.55
N ASP A 107 -42.92 -5.86 -3.03
CA ASP A 107 -44.00 -5.85 -4.03
C ASP A 107 -45.31 -5.24 -3.49
N ASN A 108 -46.12 -4.65 -4.38
CA ASN A 108 -47.32 -3.86 -4.05
C ASN A 108 -48.47 -4.71 -3.44
N ALA A 109 -49.23 -4.16 -2.50
CA ALA A 109 -50.46 -4.75 -1.93
C ALA A 109 -51.48 -5.25 -2.98
N ALA A 110 -51.58 -4.60 -4.15
CA ALA A 110 -52.51 -4.98 -5.22
C ALA A 110 -52.24 -6.38 -5.81
N ILE A 111 -50.98 -6.82 -5.80
CA ILE A 111 -50.52 -8.14 -6.24
C ILE A 111 -51.10 -9.26 -5.35
N TYR A 112 -51.50 -8.94 -4.12
CA TYR A 112 -51.98 -9.89 -3.10
C TYR A 112 -53.51 -9.94 -2.96
N SER A 113 -54.25 -9.28 -3.85
CA SER A 113 -55.66 -8.93 -3.61
C SER A 113 -56.72 -9.91 -4.13
N ASN A 114 -56.36 -11.02 -4.79
CA ASN A 114 -57.36 -11.94 -5.36
C ASN A 114 -57.60 -13.20 -4.50
N GLU A 115 -58.82 -13.22 -3.95
CA GLU A 115 -59.69 -14.35 -3.58
C GLU A 115 -59.20 -15.44 -2.61
N GLY A 116 -59.71 -15.37 -1.37
CA GLY A 116 -60.03 -16.56 -0.56
C GLY A 116 -59.07 -16.93 0.58
N TYR A 117 -57.81 -16.47 0.54
CA TYR A 117 -56.81 -16.85 1.54
C TYR A 117 -56.38 -15.66 2.43
N PRO A 118 -56.72 -15.67 3.74
CA PRO A 118 -56.39 -14.56 4.65
C PRO A 118 -54.89 -14.35 4.92
N ASP A 119 -53.97 -15.18 4.39
CA ASP A 119 -52.56 -15.20 4.79
C ASP A 119 -51.59 -14.44 3.86
N LEU A 120 -52.02 -14.06 2.65
CA LEU A 120 -51.12 -13.44 1.65
C LEU A 120 -50.87 -11.94 1.89
N MET A 121 -51.85 -11.21 2.44
CA MET A 121 -51.66 -9.81 2.87
C MET A 121 -50.68 -9.70 4.05
N THR A 122 -50.63 -10.72 4.92
CA THR A 122 -49.66 -10.83 6.02
C THR A 122 -48.23 -10.95 5.49
N CYS A 123 -48.03 -11.62 4.34
CA CYS A 123 -46.73 -11.77 3.71
C CYS A 123 -46.18 -10.45 3.14
N GLY A 124 -47.01 -9.59 2.55
CA GLY A 124 -46.59 -8.27 2.05
C GLY A 124 -46.09 -7.30 3.14
N GLN A 125 -46.43 -7.56 4.41
CA GLN A 125 -45.96 -6.80 5.59
C GLN A 125 -44.86 -7.51 6.37
N SER A 126 -44.37 -8.65 5.87
CA SER A 126 -43.38 -9.42 6.58
C SER A 126 -42.06 -8.66 6.72
N THR A 127 -41.41 -8.88 7.87
CA THR A 127 -40.09 -8.35 8.19
C THR A 127 -39.22 -9.44 8.79
N ALA A 128 -37.91 -9.39 8.54
CA ALA A 128 -36.95 -10.31 9.17
C ALA A 128 -35.62 -9.60 9.45
N SER A 129 -34.96 -10.01 10.54
CA SER A 129 -33.55 -9.70 10.81
C SER A 129 -32.67 -10.85 10.28
N GLY A 130 -32.99 -12.09 10.69
CA GLY A 130 -32.20 -13.28 10.43
C GLY A 130 -32.23 -13.76 8.99
N ARG A 131 -31.05 -14.04 8.42
CA ARG A 131 -30.88 -14.39 7.01
C ARG A 131 -29.60 -15.19 6.74
N LYS A 132 -29.61 -16.01 5.70
CA LYS A 132 -28.43 -16.72 5.16
C LYS A 132 -28.33 -16.50 3.65
N ARG A 133 -27.20 -16.85 3.02
CA ARG A 133 -27.03 -16.72 1.55
C ARG A 133 -27.29 -15.30 1.02
N HIS A 134 -27.03 -14.30 1.86
CA HIS A 134 -26.95 -12.90 1.47
C HIS A 134 -25.49 -12.60 1.13
N ASN A 135 -25.25 -11.55 0.34
CA ASN A 135 -23.89 -11.05 0.16
C ASN A 135 -23.61 -9.89 1.10
N VAL A 136 -22.33 -9.75 1.42
CA VAL A 136 -21.82 -8.59 2.14
C VAL A 136 -20.62 -8.05 1.39
N VAL A 137 -20.65 -6.77 1.09
CA VAL A 137 -19.52 -6.01 0.55
C VAL A 137 -19.29 -4.78 1.42
N SER A 138 -18.07 -4.27 1.41
CA SER A 138 -17.67 -3.13 2.23
C SER A 138 -17.01 -2.04 1.37
N LEU A 139 -17.18 -0.80 1.81
CA LEU A 139 -16.43 0.35 1.29
C LEU A 139 -15.76 1.06 2.47
N ALA A 140 -14.43 1.08 2.48
CA ALA A 140 -13.67 1.79 3.50
C ALA A 140 -13.65 3.31 3.21
N THR A 141 -13.74 4.11 4.25
CA THR A 141 -13.59 5.59 4.23
C THR A 141 -12.46 6.06 5.15
N GLY A 142 -11.77 5.10 5.79
CA GLY A 142 -10.69 5.28 6.75
C GLY A 142 -10.26 3.92 7.32
N THR A 143 -9.30 3.90 8.25
CA THR A 143 -8.65 2.66 8.73
C THR A 143 -9.60 1.64 9.35
N ASN A 144 -10.72 2.08 9.95
CA ASN A 144 -11.75 1.20 10.53
C ASN A 144 -13.16 1.82 10.43
N THR A 145 -13.36 2.73 9.48
CA THR A 145 -14.62 3.46 9.25
C THR A 145 -15.10 3.31 7.82
N GLY A 146 -16.42 3.23 7.62
CA GLY A 146 -16.99 3.14 6.28
C GLY A 146 -18.35 2.46 6.28
N TYR A 147 -18.66 1.74 5.20
CA TYR A 147 -19.98 1.19 4.95
C TYR A 147 -19.94 -0.31 4.72
N LEU A 148 -20.93 -1.01 5.26
CA LEU A 148 -21.21 -2.43 5.01
C LEU A 148 -22.55 -2.52 4.27
N TYR A 149 -22.61 -3.22 3.15
CA TYR A 149 -23.85 -3.44 2.41
C TYR A 149 -24.25 -4.91 2.51
N VAL A 150 -25.41 -5.17 3.12
CA VAL A 150 -26.01 -6.51 3.23
C VAL A 150 -27.11 -6.64 2.19
N ILE A 151 -26.91 -7.52 1.21
CA ILE A 151 -27.73 -7.58 0.00
C ILE A 151 -28.49 -8.90 -0.03
N GLY A 152 -29.81 -8.79 0.00
CA GLY A 152 -30.72 -9.90 -0.10
C GLY A 152 -30.61 -10.91 1.04
N GLY A 153 -30.80 -12.18 0.70
CA GLY A 153 -30.73 -13.34 1.58
C GLY A 153 -32.02 -14.14 1.64
N GLU A 154 -31.87 -15.41 2.02
CA GLU A 154 -32.97 -16.31 2.34
C GLU A 154 -33.36 -16.14 3.82
N PHE A 155 -34.65 -16.17 4.10
CA PHE A 155 -35.23 -16.14 5.44
C PHE A 155 -36.40 -17.14 5.55
N GLN A 156 -36.79 -17.45 6.78
CA GLN A 156 -37.97 -18.26 7.07
C GLN A 156 -39.01 -17.42 7.79
N ASN A 157 -40.20 -17.31 7.21
CA ASN A 157 -41.35 -16.67 7.81
C ASN A 157 -42.38 -17.73 8.23
N VAL A 158 -42.94 -17.59 9.42
CA VAL A 158 -43.89 -18.56 10.00
C VAL A 158 -45.17 -18.68 9.16
N SER A 159 -45.62 -17.60 8.54
CA SER A 159 -46.84 -17.55 7.71
C SER A 159 -46.56 -17.76 6.22
N CYS A 160 -45.36 -17.41 5.74
CA CYS A 160 -45.06 -17.35 4.31
C CYS A 160 -44.05 -18.41 3.84
N GLY A 161 -43.58 -19.27 4.74
CA GLY A 161 -42.58 -20.29 4.44
C GLY A 161 -41.19 -19.70 4.19
N TYR A 162 -40.40 -20.37 3.34
CA TYR A 162 -39.06 -19.93 2.96
C TYR A 162 -39.14 -18.92 1.82
N LEU A 163 -38.48 -17.77 1.98
CA LEU A 163 -38.53 -16.66 1.04
C LEU A 163 -37.14 -16.03 0.89
N SER A 164 -36.95 -15.23 -0.15
CA SER A 164 -35.77 -14.38 -0.36
C SER A 164 -36.19 -12.93 -0.41
N THR A 165 -35.29 -12.02 -0.03
CA THR A 165 -35.57 -10.58 0.05
C THR A 165 -34.76 -9.80 -0.99
N PRO A 166 -35.32 -8.76 -1.64
CA PRO A 166 -34.54 -7.82 -2.44
C PRO A 166 -33.95 -6.67 -1.59
N SER A 167 -34.12 -6.71 -0.26
CA SER A 167 -33.69 -5.63 0.64
C SER A 167 -32.18 -5.44 0.59
N VAL A 168 -31.79 -4.16 0.68
CA VAL A 168 -30.39 -3.75 0.84
C VAL A 168 -30.28 -2.98 2.15
N LEU A 169 -29.39 -3.41 3.04
CA LEU A 169 -29.10 -2.72 4.30
C LEU A 169 -27.71 -2.10 4.22
N ARG A 170 -27.58 -0.86 4.67
CA ARG A 170 -26.29 -0.22 4.87
C ARG A 170 -26.00 -0.06 6.36
N GLY A 171 -24.89 -0.62 6.80
CA GLY A 171 -24.30 -0.34 8.11
C GLY A 171 -23.23 0.73 7.97
N THR A 172 -23.41 1.89 8.60
CA THR A 172 -22.36 2.90 8.75
C THR A 172 -21.54 2.59 9.99
N VAL A 173 -20.25 2.32 9.79
CA VAL A 173 -19.29 1.92 10.82
C VAL A 173 -18.49 3.12 11.27
N ASN A 174 -18.56 3.44 12.56
CA ASN A 174 -17.72 4.47 13.16
C ASN A 174 -16.38 3.90 13.68
N ALA A 175 -15.47 4.78 14.12
CA ALA A 175 -14.13 4.37 14.57
C ALA A 175 -14.16 3.38 15.74
N ALA A 176 -15.19 3.44 16.60
CA ALA A 176 -15.38 2.53 17.72
C ALA A 176 -15.92 1.14 17.29
N GLY A 177 -16.27 0.95 16.02
CA GLY A 177 -16.88 -0.28 15.49
C GLY A 177 -18.38 -0.40 15.76
N THR A 178 -19.02 0.69 16.20
CA THR A 178 -20.49 0.73 16.28
C THR A 178 -21.08 0.86 14.89
N ILE A 179 -22.09 0.07 14.60
CA ILE A 179 -22.77 0.03 13.32
C ILE A 179 -24.14 0.70 13.45
N THR A 180 -24.40 1.72 12.65
CA THR A 180 -25.73 2.32 12.50
C THR A 180 -26.34 1.86 11.19
N TRP A 181 -27.55 1.31 11.23
CA TRP A 181 -28.17 0.70 10.06
C TRP A 181 -29.23 1.58 9.41
N GLN A 182 -29.25 1.54 8.08
CA GLN A 182 -30.30 2.12 7.25
C GLN A 182 -30.76 1.08 6.22
N THR A 183 -32.07 1.02 5.96
CA THR A 183 -32.61 0.28 4.81
C THR A 183 -32.59 1.18 3.59
N LEU A 184 -32.09 0.66 2.48
CA LEU A 184 -31.94 1.38 1.21
C LEU A 184 -32.93 0.87 0.16
N GLY A 185 -32.95 1.53 -1.00
CA GLY A 185 -33.72 1.09 -2.16
C GLY A 185 -33.46 -0.39 -2.50
N PRO A 186 -34.51 -1.23 -2.60
CA PRO A 186 -34.35 -2.65 -2.87
C PRO A 186 -33.81 -2.89 -4.28
N VAL A 187 -33.10 -4.00 -4.48
CA VAL A 187 -32.70 -4.43 -5.83
C VAL A 187 -33.97 -4.65 -6.67
N PRO A 188 -34.10 -4.04 -7.87
CA PRO A 188 -35.33 -4.09 -8.64
C PRO A 188 -35.78 -5.51 -8.97
N ALA A 189 -37.07 -5.70 -9.18
CA ALA A 189 -37.60 -6.95 -9.72
C ALA A 189 -37.30 -7.10 -11.23
N PHE A 190 -37.28 -8.33 -11.77
CA PHE A 190 -37.07 -8.63 -13.20
C PHE A 190 -37.78 -7.66 -14.16
N ALA A 191 -37.04 -7.02 -15.06
CA ALA A 191 -37.61 -6.29 -16.19
C ALA A 191 -38.02 -7.29 -17.28
N GLY A 192 -39.32 -7.37 -17.58
CA GLY A 192 -39.86 -8.16 -18.70
C GLY A 192 -40.98 -9.16 -18.38
N ALA A 193 -41.35 -9.39 -17.13
CA ALA A 193 -42.52 -10.21 -16.80
C ALA A 193 -43.81 -9.36 -16.74
N ALA A 194 -44.18 -8.76 -17.86
CA ALA A 194 -45.50 -8.16 -18.05
C ALA A 194 -46.60 -9.21 -18.30
N ASN A 195 -46.24 -10.49 -18.41
CA ASN A 195 -47.20 -11.58 -18.43
C ASN A 195 -47.24 -12.24 -17.05
N PRO A 196 -48.33 -12.05 -16.25
CA PRO A 196 -48.72 -13.10 -15.32
C PRO A 196 -48.76 -14.40 -16.12
N ILE A 197 -47.98 -15.40 -15.71
CA ILE A 197 -48.12 -16.74 -16.27
C ILE A 197 -49.48 -17.22 -15.77
N PRO A 198 -50.46 -17.50 -16.65
CA PRO A 198 -51.72 -18.08 -16.23
C PRO A 198 -51.39 -19.43 -15.60
N GLU A 199 -51.76 -19.63 -14.34
CA GLU A 199 -51.70 -20.96 -13.77
C GLU A 199 -52.69 -21.87 -14.51
N TYR A 200 -52.38 -23.16 -14.48
CA TYR A 200 -53.21 -24.23 -15.01
C TYR A 200 -54.65 -24.08 -14.47
N ASN A 201 -55.61 -23.88 -15.38
CA ASN A 201 -56.96 -23.30 -15.18
C ASN A 201 -57.01 -21.77 -15.22
N ASN A 202 -57.43 -21.28 -16.39
CA ASN A 202 -57.73 -19.92 -16.89
C ASN A 202 -58.50 -18.92 -15.97
N THR A 203 -58.45 -19.03 -14.64
CA THR A 203 -59.28 -18.27 -13.70
C THR A 203 -58.51 -17.55 -12.61
N VAL A 204 -57.21 -17.83 -12.36
CA VAL A 204 -56.43 -17.08 -11.36
C VAL A 204 -55.01 -16.81 -11.88
N SER A 205 -54.59 -15.54 -11.84
CA SER A 205 -53.20 -15.14 -12.09
C SER A 205 -52.43 -15.23 -10.78
N ALA A 206 -51.52 -16.21 -10.63
CA ALA A 206 -50.64 -16.30 -9.48
C ALA A 206 -49.51 -15.27 -9.55
N THR A 207 -49.40 -14.45 -8.52
CA THR A 207 -48.42 -13.36 -8.42
C THR A 207 -47.19 -13.84 -7.62
N ARG A 208 -46.08 -14.05 -8.34
CA ARG A 208 -44.86 -14.68 -7.82
C ARG A 208 -44.04 -13.72 -6.97
N TYR A 209 -43.60 -14.14 -5.77
CA TYR A 209 -42.68 -13.37 -4.93
C TYR A 209 -41.27 -13.35 -5.54
N ARG A 210 -40.60 -12.21 -5.48
CA ARG A 210 -39.26 -12.01 -6.08
C ARG A 210 -38.28 -11.51 -5.02
N GLY A 211 -37.09 -12.11 -4.96
CA GLY A 211 -36.03 -11.66 -4.08
C GLY A 211 -34.64 -12.07 -4.58
N VAL A 212 -33.62 -11.69 -3.82
CA VAL A 212 -32.20 -11.94 -4.13
C VAL A 212 -31.64 -12.89 -3.09
N ASP A 213 -31.08 -14.01 -3.50
CA ASP A 213 -30.30 -14.90 -2.64
C ASP A 213 -29.24 -15.64 -3.44
N SER A 214 -28.07 -15.87 -2.82
CA SER A 214 -26.91 -16.47 -3.48
C SER A 214 -26.51 -15.78 -4.80
N ALA A 215 -26.78 -14.48 -4.93
CA ALA A 215 -26.21 -13.65 -5.98
C ALA A 215 -24.69 -13.55 -5.81
N SER A 216 -24.01 -12.92 -6.74
CA SER A 216 -22.68 -12.36 -6.49
C SER A 216 -22.81 -10.86 -6.29
N SER A 217 -22.05 -10.29 -5.37
CA SER A 217 -22.01 -8.84 -5.19
C SER A 217 -20.59 -8.37 -5.01
N VAL A 218 -20.26 -7.23 -5.60
CA VAL A 218 -18.92 -6.65 -5.58
C VAL A 218 -19.04 -5.13 -5.69
N ILE A 219 -18.09 -4.42 -5.08
CA ILE A 219 -17.89 -2.99 -5.32
C ILE A 219 -16.68 -2.85 -6.22
N ALA A 220 -16.82 -2.15 -7.35
CA ALA A 220 -15.73 -1.81 -8.23
C ALA A 220 -15.51 -0.29 -8.23
N GLU A 221 -14.25 0.12 -8.33
CA GLU A 221 -13.88 1.53 -8.48
C GLU A 221 -13.71 1.90 -9.95
N TYR A 222 -14.01 3.14 -10.30
CA TYR A 222 -13.74 3.73 -11.60
C TYR A 222 -13.10 5.10 -11.38
N HIS A 223 -11.99 5.38 -12.06
CA HIS A 223 -11.36 6.69 -12.01
C HIS A 223 -11.68 7.46 -13.28
N ASP A 224 -12.29 8.63 -13.12
CA ASP A 224 -12.59 9.49 -14.25
C ASP A 224 -11.33 10.21 -14.77
N SER A 225 -11.47 10.90 -15.91
CA SER A 225 -10.36 11.66 -16.51
C SER A 225 -9.85 12.83 -15.65
N SER A 226 -10.58 13.20 -14.59
CA SER A 226 -10.19 14.24 -13.64
C SER A 226 -9.49 13.69 -12.39
N GLY A 227 -9.35 12.36 -12.29
CA GLY A 227 -8.75 11.65 -11.17
C GLY A 227 -9.70 11.42 -9.99
N VAL A 228 -11.01 11.64 -10.17
CA VAL A 228 -12.01 11.35 -9.14
C VAL A 228 -12.38 9.87 -9.18
N THR A 229 -12.37 9.24 -8.01
CA THR A 229 -12.78 7.84 -7.85
C THR A 229 -14.28 7.73 -7.58
N HIS A 230 -14.96 6.99 -8.44
CA HIS A 230 -16.36 6.58 -8.33
C HIS A 230 -16.44 5.13 -7.89
N TYR A 231 -17.45 4.77 -7.09
CA TYR A 231 -17.64 3.39 -6.61
C TYR A 231 -18.99 2.88 -7.06
N TYR A 232 -19.02 1.70 -7.69
CA TYR A 232 -20.24 1.08 -8.17
C TYR A 232 -20.48 -0.25 -7.47
N LEU A 233 -21.69 -0.44 -6.94
CA LEU A 233 -22.13 -1.69 -6.34
C LEU A 233 -22.86 -2.53 -7.38
N TYR A 234 -22.41 -3.76 -7.61
CA TYR A 234 -23.03 -4.71 -8.53
C TYR A 234 -23.72 -5.85 -7.79
N VAL A 235 -24.87 -6.28 -8.31
CA VAL A 235 -25.61 -7.47 -7.92
C VAL A 235 -25.85 -8.31 -9.16
N ILE A 236 -25.22 -9.48 -9.20
CA ILE A 236 -25.10 -10.33 -10.38
C ILE A 236 -25.78 -11.67 -10.10
N GLY A 237 -26.77 -12.03 -10.91
CA GLY A 237 -27.47 -13.30 -10.79
C GLY A 237 -28.24 -13.47 -9.47
N GLY A 238 -28.46 -14.73 -9.04
CA GLY A 238 -29.05 -15.05 -7.73
C GLY A 238 -30.45 -14.47 -7.46
N LYS A 239 -31.24 -14.19 -8.49
CA LYS A 239 -32.64 -13.77 -8.31
C LYS A 239 -33.55 -14.97 -8.33
N SER A 240 -34.26 -15.20 -7.23
CA SER A 240 -35.24 -16.28 -7.09
C SER A 240 -36.67 -15.79 -7.26
N ARG A 241 -37.52 -16.70 -7.73
CA ARG A 241 -38.98 -16.54 -7.82
C ARG A 241 -39.63 -17.64 -6.99
N TYR A 242 -40.66 -17.28 -6.22
CA TYR A 242 -41.48 -18.23 -5.47
C TYR A 242 -42.86 -18.35 -6.10
N THR A 243 -43.30 -19.58 -6.39
CA THR A 243 -44.68 -19.88 -6.79
C THR A 243 -45.54 -20.19 -5.57
N SER A 244 -46.73 -19.59 -5.54
CA SER A 244 -47.81 -19.95 -4.63
C SER A 244 -48.90 -20.63 -5.44
N GLY A 245 -49.38 -21.80 -5.02
CA GLY A 245 -50.71 -22.26 -5.43
C GLY A 245 -50.81 -23.44 -6.38
N GLU A 246 -49.74 -24.19 -6.68
CA GLU A 246 -49.94 -25.49 -7.35
C GLU A 246 -50.75 -26.43 -6.43
N GLU A 247 -52.02 -26.63 -6.77
CA GLU A 247 -53.05 -27.20 -5.89
C GLU A 247 -52.69 -28.58 -5.33
N ASN A 248 -52.88 -28.73 -4.00
CA ASN A 248 -52.82 -29.93 -3.15
C ASN A 248 -51.56 -30.23 -2.33
N LEU A 249 -50.58 -29.33 -2.25
CA LEU A 249 -49.50 -29.50 -1.28
C LEU A 249 -49.32 -28.22 -0.44
N ILE A 250 -49.40 -28.42 0.88
CA ILE A 250 -48.61 -27.67 1.87
C ILE A 250 -47.31 -27.23 1.19
N PHE A 251 -47.06 -25.91 1.11
CA PHE A 251 -45.89 -25.26 0.50
C PHE A 251 -44.82 -26.26 0.03
N PRO A 252 -44.63 -26.51 -1.29
CA PRO A 252 -43.65 -27.49 -1.74
C PRO A 252 -42.30 -27.22 -1.09
N GLU A 253 -41.58 -28.26 -0.69
CA GLU A 253 -40.31 -28.16 0.05
C GLU A 253 -39.23 -27.34 -0.70
N ASN A 254 -39.41 -27.07 -2.00
CA ASN A 254 -38.56 -26.18 -2.80
C ASN A 254 -39.39 -25.30 -3.77
N PRO A 255 -39.89 -24.13 -3.34
CA PRO A 255 -40.70 -23.23 -4.17
C PRO A 255 -39.88 -22.35 -5.13
N LYS A 256 -38.58 -22.59 -5.29
CA LYS A 256 -37.67 -21.74 -6.09
C LYS A 256 -37.71 -22.15 -7.57
N GLU A 257 -38.18 -21.26 -8.44
CA GLU A 257 -38.46 -21.63 -9.84
C GLU A 257 -37.52 -21.04 -10.90
N ASN A 258 -36.71 -20.03 -10.59
CA ASN A 258 -35.84 -19.42 -11.61
C ASN A 258 -34.53 -18.90 -11.01
N VAL A 259 -33.49 -18.95 -11.82
CA VAL A 259 -32.19 -18.32 -11.60
C VAL A 259 -32.02 -17.28 -12.73
N SER A 260 -31.37 -16.16 -12.48
CA SER A 260 -31.18 -15.08 -13.45
C SER A 260 -29.70 -14.90 -13.81
N LYS A 261 -29.42 -14.34 -14.99
CA LYS A 261 -28.11 -13.83 -15.38
C LYS A 261 -28.01 -12.31 -15.32
N GLU A 262 -29.09 -11.67 -14.88
CA GLU A 262 -29.21 -10.22 -14.90
C GLU A 262 -28.21 -9.55 -13.97
N VAL A 263 -27.71 -8.40 -14.40
CA VAL A 263 -26.82 -7.55 -13.61
C VAL A 263 -27.54 -6.24 -13.28
N TYR A 264 -27.52 -5.88 -12.00
CA TYR A 264 -28.02 -4.59 -11.51
C TYR A 264 -26.90 -3.87 -10.80
N TYR A 265 -26.82 -2.56 -10.99
CA TYR A 265 -25.78 -1.75 -10.39
C TYR A 265 -26.26 -0.35 -10.01
N THR A 266 -25.52 0.28 -9.11
CA THR A 266 -25.81 1.61 -8.56
C THR A 266 -24.50 2.26 -8.15
N GLU A 267 -24.42 3.59 -8.19
CA GLU A 267 -23.26 4.30 -7.67
C GLU A 267 -23.38 4.45 -6.15
N ILE A 268 -22.25 4.41 -5.45
CA ILE A 268 -22.14 4.71 -4.03
C ILE A 268 -21.54 6.10 -3.87
N ASN A 269 -22.28 6.98 -3.20
CA ASN A 269 -21.73 8.24 -2.72
C ASN A 269 -20.70 7.96 -1.62
N SER A 270 -19.41 8.12 -1.92
CA SER A 270 -18.31 7.75 -1.02
C SER A 270 -18.33 8.49 0.33
N SER A 271 -18.95 9.66 0.41
CA SER A 271 -19.02 10.49 1.62
C SER A 271 -20.18 10.15 2.56
N THR A 272 -21.27 9.59 2.03
CA THR A 272 -22.48 9.28 2.80
C THR A 272 -22.83 7.79 2.81
N GLY A 273 -22.28 7.02 1.87
CA GLY A 273 -22.66 5.64 1.58
C GLY A 273 -24.08 5.52 1.02
N ALA A 274 -24.71 6.60 0.54
CA ALA A 274 -25.99 6.51 -0.13
C ALA A 274 -25.85 5.83 -1.50
N LEU A 275 -26.91 5.17 -1.96
CA LEU A 275 -27.00 4.62 -3.31
C LEU A 275 -27.61 5.69 -4.22
N GLU A 276 -26.99 5.91 -5.37
CA GLU A 276 -27.35 6.91 -6.35
C GLU A 276 -27.54 6.24 -7.72
N HIS A 277 -28.48 6.76 -8.52
CA HIS A 277 -28.69 6.21 -9.85
C HIS A 277 -27.52 6.61 -10.76
N PRO A 278 -26.87 5.66 -11.48
CA PRO A 278 -25.66 5.96 -12.26
C PRO A 278 -25.83 6.98 -13.39
N ASP A 279 -27.06 7.23 -13.84
CA ASP A 279 -27.34 8.25 -14.87
C ASP A 279 -27.70 9.63 -14.29
N ASP A 280 -27.89 9.75 -12.98
CA ASP A 280 -28.21 11.03 -12.31
C ASP A 280 -26.96 11.90 -12.09
N ILE A 281 -25.79 11.45 -12.54
CA ILE A 281 -24.50 12.16 -12.50
C ILE A 281 -24.43 13.23 -13.61
N ASP A 282 -25.44 14.09 -13.72
CA ASP A 282 -25.30 15.34 -14.45
C ASP A 282 -25.79 16.54 -13.61
N THR A 283 -24.96 17.57 -13.63
CA THR A 283 -25.16 18.97 -13.19
C THR A 283 -24.90 19.32 -11.72
N THR A 284 -23.67 19.80 -11.45
CA THR A 284 -23.32 21.13 -10.88
C THR A 284 -24.11 21.76 -9.72
N ASN A 285 -25.14 21.14 -9.12
CA ASN A 285 -26.02 21.73 -8.11
C ASN A 285 -26.66 20.73 -7.12
N GLY A 286 -26.11 19.53 -6.93
CA GLY A 286 -26.38 18.71 -5.73
C GLY A 286 -27.84 18.38 -5.42
N THR A 287 -28.74 18.41 -6.41
CA THR A 287 -30.14 18.02 -6.24
C THR A 287 -30.41 16.77 -7.07
N SER A 288 -30.48 15.60 -6.42
CA SER A 288 -31.02 14.39 -7.06
C SER A 288 -32.50 14.61 -7.37
N ASN A 289 -32.91 14.23 -8.56
CA ASN A 289 -34.22 14.59 -9.11
C ASN A 289 -35.11 13.37 -9.30
N THR A 290 -35.11 12.42 -8.36
CA THR A 290 -36.18 11.42 -8.24
C THR A 290 -36.42 11.07 -6.78
N SER A 291 -37.55 11.50 -6.24
CA SER A 291 -38.02 11.23 -4.88
C SER A 291 -38.59 9.82 -4.67
N ASP A 292 -38.20 8.84 -5.50
CA ASP A 292 -38.63 7.44 -5.37
C ASP A 292 -37.39 6.56 -5.12
N ASP A 293 -37.21 6.08 -3.89
CA ASP A 293 -36.14 5.13 -3.48
C ASP A 293 -36.08 3.82 -4.32
N LEU A 294 -37.00 3.64 -5.27
CA LEU A 294 -37.04 2.53 -6.23
C LEU A 294 -36.20 2.79 -7.51
N SER A 295 -35.69 4.01 -7.73
CA SER A 295 -34.98 4.39 -8.96
C SER A 295 -33.46 4.40 -8.86
N VAL A 296 -32.84 4.03 -7.73
CA VAL A 296 -31.36 4.12 -7.56
C VAL A 296 -30.57 3.05 -8.33
N TRP A 297 -31.23 2.02 -8.82
CA TRP A 297 -30.61 0.88 -9.50
C TRP A 297 -30.80 0.96 -11.01
N LYS A 298 -29.72 0.71 -11.75
CA LYS A 298 -29.71 0.51 -13.19
C LYS A 298 -29.54 -0.99 -13.51
N ARG A 299 -30.19 -1.47 -14.57
CA ARG A 299 -29.96 -2.81 -15.11
C ARG A 299 -28.97 -2.70 -16.27
N GLU A 300 -28.03 -3.63 -16.34
CA GLU A 300 -27.14 -3.75 -17.49
C GLU A 300 -27.91 -4.06 -18.78
N THR A 301 -27.51 -3.45 -19.89
CA THR A 301 -28.19 -3.65 -21.18
C THR A 301 -27.79 -4.99 -21.78
N ASP A 302 -26.50 -5.31 -21.68
CA ASP A 302 -25.90 -6.56 -22.12
C ASP A 302 -25.53 -7.41 -20.90
N ASP A 303 -26.55 -8.02 -20.27
CA ASP A 303 -26.36 -9.01 -19.20
C ASP A 303 -25.33 -10.10 -19.61
N ILE A 304 -24.80 -10.85 -18.64
CA ILE A 304 -23.71 -11.82 -18.87
C ILE A 304 -23.97 -12.72 -20.09
N GLN A 305 -22.98 -12.81 -20.98
CA GLN A 305 -23.00 -13.71 -22.13
C GLN A 305 -22.19 -14.98 -21.78
N PHE A 306 -22.87 -15.96 -21.17
CA PHE A 306 -22.25 -17.25 -20.84
C PHE A 306 -21.78 -17.98 -22.10
N HIS A 307 -20.74 -18.79 -21.93
CA HIS A 307 -20.32 -19.72 -22.96
C HIS A 307 -21.48 -20.67 -23.33
N ALA A 308 -21.60 -21.03 -24.61
CA ALA A 308 -22.65 -21.96 -25.04
C ALA A 308 -22.44 -23.32 -24.35
N LEU A 309 -23.41 -23.73 -23.53
CA LEU A 309 -23.43 -25.06 -22.95
C LEU A 309 -23.60 -26.09 -24.09
N PRO A 310 -22.98 -27.28 -24.01
CA PRO A 310 -23.18 -28.35 -24.98
C PRO A 310 -24.67 -28.62 -25.18
N ALA A 311 -25.11 -28.81 -26.44
CA ALA A 311 -26.51 -29.07 -26.79
C ALA A 311 -27.09 -30.35 -26.12
N ASP A 312 -26.21 -31.18 -25.57
CA ASP A 312 -26.50 -32.46 -24.94
C ASP A 312 -26.71 -32.33 -23.42
N ASP A 313 -26.55 -31.13 -22.84
CA ASP A 313 -26.92 -30.88 -21.45
C ASP A 313 -28.46 -31.02 -21.34
N PRO A 314 -28.99 -31.93 -20.49
CA PRO A 314 -30.42 -32.22 -20.40
C PRO A 314 -31.30 -31.00 -20.12
N LEU A 315 -30.72 -29.87 -19.67
CA LEU A 315 -31.39 -28.57 -19.49
C LEU A 315 -31.78 -27.88 -20.81
N TYR A 316 -31.13 -28.17 -21.93
CA TYR A 316 -31.46 -27.61 -23.24
C TYR A 316 -32.64 -28.30 -23.92
N SER A 317 -33.02 -29.50 -23.47
CA SER A 317 -33.86 -30.37 -24.31
C SER A 317 -35.38 -30.17 -24.19
N THR A 318 -35.92 -29.42 -23.22
CA THR A 318 -37.40 -29.31 -23.09
C THR A 318 -38.00 -27.99 -22.57
N SER A 319 -37.23 -26.97 -22.15
CA SER A 319 -37.79 -25.68 -21.71
C SER A 319 -36.91 -24.49 -22.13
N PRO A 320 -37.46 -23.38 -22.67
CA PRO A 320 -36.72 -22.18 -23.07
C PRO A 320 -36.34 -21.33 -21.84
N THR A 321 -35.75 -21.96 -20.84
CA THR A 321 -35.31 -21.27 -19.62
C THR A 321 -34.02 -20.52 -19.94
N PRO A 322 -33.96 -19.18 -19.78
CA PRO A 322 -32.73 -18.42 -20.02
C PRO A 322 -31.57 -18.97 -19.18
N PRO A 323 -30.32 -18.91 -19.66
CA PRO A 323 -29.18 -19.33 -18.86
C PRO A 323 -29.02 -18.41 -17.66
N ALA A 324 -28.51 -18.94 -16.56
CA ALA A 324 -28.62 -18.32 -15.25
C ALA A 324 -27.37 -18.58 -14.39
N LEU A 325 -27.20 -17.86 -13.28
CA LEU A 325 -26.07 -18.06 -12.37
C LEU A 325 -26.43 -17.87 -10.90
N TRP A 326 -25.95 -18.81 -10.08
CA TRP A 326 -26.22 -18.91 -8.64
C TRP A 326 -24.97 -19.39 -7.88
N GLU A 327 -24.77 -18.94 -6.64
CA GLU A 327 -23.63 -19.37 -5.80
C GLU A 327 -22.24 -19.12 -6.45
N ALA A 328 -22.20 -18.18 -7.39
CA ALA A 328 -20.97 -17.65 -7.97
C ALA A 328 -20.36 -16.60 -7.04
N THR A 329 -19.10 -16.26 -7.29
CA THR A 329 -18.41 -15.19 -6.57
C THR A 329 -17.92 -14.13 -7.54
N ALA A 330 -17.92 -12.87 -7.08
CA ALA A 330 -17.42 -11.74 -7.85
C ALA A 330 -16.29 -11.06 -7.07
N SER A 331 -15.28 -10.59 -7.79
CA SER A 331 -14.19 -9.75 -7.27
C SER A 331 -13.89 -8.64 -8.25
N ALA A 332 -13.37 -7.52 -7.77
CA ALA A 332 -13.02 -6.38 -8.61
C ALA A 332 -11.62 -5.90 -8.27
N THR A 333 -10.94 -5.32 -9.26
CA THR A 333 -9.65 -4.66 -9.08
C THR A 333 -9.51 -3.56 -10.11
N ALA A 334 -8.74 -2.52 -9.78
CA ALA A 334 -8.23 -1.57 -10.75
C ALA A 334 -6.71 -1.67 -10.86
N VAL A 335 -6.19 -1.34 -12.04
CA VAL A 335 -4.77 -1.26 -12.33
C VAL A 335 -4.47 -0.01 -13.13
N MET A 336 -3.38 0.65 -12.76
CA MET A 336 -2.90 1.81 -13.50
C MET A 336 -2.25 1.38 -14.82
N GLN A 337 -2.63 2.05 -15.90
CA GLN A 337 -2.06 1.90 -17.23
C GLN A 337 -0.82 2.77 -17.42
N GLU A 338 -0.12 2.57 -18.53
CA GLU A 338 1.11 3.31 -18.88
C GLU A 338 0.87 4.81 -19.07
N ASP A 339 -0.34 5.20 -19.46
CA ASP A 339 -0.76 6.60 -19.62
C ASP A 339 -1.30 7.24 -18.33
N ASN A 340 -1.09 6.59 -17.17
CA ASN A 340 -1.65 6.93 -15.86
C ASN A 340 -3.19 6.89 -15.79
N SER A 341 -3.89 6.37 -16.81
CA SER A 341 -5.31 6.03 -16.65
C SER A 341 -5.46 4.79 -15.77
N PHE A 342 -6.63 4.60 -15.17
CA PHE A 342 -6.94 3.35 -14.48
C PHE A 342 -7.85 2.49 -15.34
N LYS A 343 -7.58 1.20 -15.35
CA LYS A 343 -8.48 0.18 -15.89
C LYS A 343 -9.03 -0.63 -14.75
N SER A 344 -10.35 -0.73 -14.68
CA SER A 344 -11.05 -1.47 -13.65
C SER A 344 -11.82 -2.63 -14.28
N ALA A 345 -11.82 -3.78 -13.62
CA ALA A 345 -12.61 -4.92 -14.07
C ALA A 345 -13.23 -5.70 -12.91
N ILE A 346 -14.31 -6.40 -13.22
CA ILE A 346 -14.96 -7.39 -12.37
C ILE A 346 -14.68 -8.78 -12.93
N PHE A 347 -14.34 -9.72 -12.04
CA PHE A 347 -14.23 -11.14 -12.35
C PHE A 347 -15.35 -11.90 -11.69
N LEU A 348 -16.06 -12.71 -12.46
CA LEU A 348 -17.13 -13.59 -12.01
C LEU A 348 -16.68 -15.03 -12.19
N SER A 349 -16.64 -15.79 -11.09
CA SER A 349 -16.06 -17.13 -11.04
C SER A 349 -17.00 -18.15 -10.40
N GLY A 350 -17.07 -19.33 -10.99
CA GLY A 350 -17.80 -20.48 -10.44
C GLY A 350 -19.31 -20.27 -10.36
N GLY A 351 -19.97 -21.07 -9.54
CA GLY A 351 -21.43 -21.09 -9.37
C GLY A 351 -22.10 -22.22 -10.15
N SER A 352 -23.41 -22.15 -10.27
CA SER A 352 -24.22 -23.13 -11.01
C SER A 352 -25.29 -22.48 -11.84
N HIS A 353 -25.58 -23.08 -13.00
CA HIS A 353 -26.65 -22.66 -13.90
C HIS A 353 -28.03 -23.12 -13.48
N ASN A 354 -28.14 -23.99 -12.47
CA ASN A 354 -29.42 -24.48 -11.99
C ASN A 354 -29.47 -24.66 -10.47
N LEU A 355 -30.68 -24.67 -9.91
CA LEU A 355 -30.89 -24.84 -8.47
C LEU A 355 -30.55 -26.26 -7.99
N ALA A 356 -30.60 -27.24 -8.90
CA ALA A 356 -30.22 -28.62 -8.62
C ALA A 356 -28.70 -28.84 -8.50
N ARG A 357 -27.89 -27.83 -8.86
CA ARG A 357 -26.42 -27.86 -8.88
C ARG A 357 -25.84 -29.00 -9.72
N THR A 358 -26.54 -29.39 -10.77
CA THR A 358 -26.07 -30.42 -11.70
C THR A 358 -25.30 -29.85 -12.88
N SER A 359 -25.31 -28.53 -13.06
CA SER A 359 -24.54 -27.81 -14.09
C SER A 359 -23.73 -26.71 -13.41
N ILE A 360 -22.44 -26.99 -13.14
CA ILE A 360 -21.52 -26.07 -12.47
C ILE A 360 -20.77 -25.25 -13.52
N GLU A 361 -20.61 -23.95 -13.25
CA GLU A 361 -19.86 -23.04 -14.11
C GLU A 361 -18.35 -23.31 -13.98
N ASN A 362 -17.70 -23.54 -15.13
CA ASN A 362 -16.28 -23.85 -15.25
C ASN A 362 -15.45 -22.66 -15.76
N TYR A 363 -16.11 -21.62 -16.27
CA TYR A 363 -15.47 -20.44 -16.84
C TYR A 363 -15.34 -19.31 -15.83
N ILE A 364 -14.36 -18.45 -16.05
CA ILE A 364 -14.24 -17.15 -15.40
C ILE A 364 -14.53 -16.07 -16.42
N TYR A 365 -15.49 -15.22 -16.11
CA TYR A 365 -15.87 -14.08 -16.93
C TYR A 365 -15.23 -12.81 -16.37
N ARG A 366 -14.73 -11.95 -17.27
CA ARG A 366 -14.28 -10.60 -16.95
C ARG A 366 -15.23 -9.60 -17.59
N ALA A 367 -15.55 -8.52 -16.87
CA ALA A 367 -16.16 -7.33 -17.44
C ALA A 367 -15.31 -6.10 -17.12
N ASP A 368 -15.06 -5.26 -18.12
CA ASP A 368 -14.47 -3.94 -17.90
C ASP A 368 -15.52 -2.97 -17.38
N VAL A 369 -15.14 -2.12 -16.42
CA VAL A 369 -16.02 -1.14 -15.79
C VAL A 369 -15.95 0.18 -16.57
N GLY A 370 -17.09 0.58 -17.14
CA GLY A 370 -17.28 1.81 -17.88
C GLY A 370 -17.44 3.05 -16.99
N ASN A 371 -17.51 4.21 -17.64
CA ASN A 371 -17.49 5.51 -16.96
C ASN A 371 -18.73 5.83 -16.13
N LYS A 372 -19.84 5.12 -16.37
CA LYS A 372 -21.06 5.20 -15.57
C LYS A 372 -21.32 3.90 -14.84
N GLY A 373 -20.29 3.07 -14.64
CA GLY A 373 -20.42 1.75 -14.03
C GLY A 373 -21.11 0.71 -14.91
N ASP A 374 -21.38 0.99 -16.18
CA ASP A 374 -21.77 -0.02 -17.15
C ASP A 374 -20.68 -1.10 -17.32
N LEU A 375 -21.07 -2.33 -17.64
CA LEU A 375 -20.15 -3.45 -17.78
C LEU A 375 -19.99 -3.89 -19.24
N ASP A 376 -18.76 -3.85 -19.74
CA ASP A 376 -18.39 -4.46 -21.02
C ASP A 376 -17.83 -5.87 -20.79
N TRP A 377 -18.66 -6.88 -21.04
CA TRP A 377 -18.28 -8.30 -20.94
C TRP A 377 -17.46 -8.80 -22.14
N GLY A 378 -17.27 -7.99 -23.19
CA GLY A 378 -16.63 -8.38 -24.45
C GLY A 378 -17.52 -9.20 -25.41
N SER A 379 -16.98 -9.55 -26.58
CA SER A 379 -17.65 -10.42 -27.57
C SER A 379 -17.42 -11.93 -27.29
N SER A 380 -18.40 -12.80 -27.54
CA SER A 380 -18.43 -14.21 -27.08
C SER A 380 -17.23 -15.13 -27.37
N ALA A 381 -16.29 -14.75 -28.26
CA ALA A 381 -15.04 -15.49 -28.51
C ALA A 381 -13.83 -14.96 -27.69
N THR A 382 -14.01 -13.84 -26.98
CA THR A 382 -13.02 -13.12 -26.15
C THR A 382 -13.45 -13.02 -24.68
N ASN A 383 -14.57 -13.63 -24.29
CA ASN A 383 -15.25 -13.47 -22.97
C ASN A 383 -14.63 -14.25 -21.81
N THR A 384 -13.37 -14.66 -21.97
CA THR A 384 -12.58 -15.28 -20.91
C THR A 384 -11.32 -14.48 -20.74
N LEU A 385 -10.72 -14.57 -19.56
CA LEU A 385 -9.37 -14.12 -19.26
C LEU A 385 -8.36 -14.56 -20.37
N GLY A 386 -8.22 -13.74 -21.43
CA GLY A 386 -7.43 -14.03 -22.64
C GLY A 386 -8.17 -14.76 -23.78
N SER A 387 -7.54 -14.78 -24.96
CA SER A 387 -7.97 -15.48 -26.20
C SER A 387 -8.03 -17.01 -26.11
N LYS A 388 -7.85 -17.58 -24.90
CA LYS A 388 -7.95 -19.00 -24.59
C LYS A 388 -8.72 -19.15 -23.30
N GLU A 389 -9.82 -19.88 -23.36
CA GLU A 389 -10.70 -20.24 -22.25
C GLU A 389 -9.91 -20.67 -20.99
N VAL A 390 -10.03 -19.91 -19.90
CA VAL A 390 -9.56 -20.36 -18.58
C VAL A 390 -10.62 -21.27 -18.00
N ILE A 391 -10.50 -22.57 -18.31
CA ILE A 391 -11.35 -23.62 -17.75
C ILE A 391 -10.79 -23.97 -16.38
N MET A 392 -11.59 -23.71 -15.35
CA MET A 392 -11.35 -24.25 -14.02
C MET A 392 -12.11 -25.55 -13.83
N THR A 393 -11.61 -26.40 -12.92
CA THR A 393 -12.45 -27.47 -12.38
C THR A 393 -13.61 -26.80 -11.62
N GLY A 394 -14.82 -26.82 -12.17
CA GLY A 394 -15.98 -26.05 -11.70
C GLY A 394 -16.20 -26.10 -10.20
N ARG A 395 -16.48 -24.93 -9.60
CA ARG A 395 -16.69 -24.76 -8.16
C ARG A 395 -17.92 -23.93 -7.87
N MET A 396 -18.74 -24.36 -6.92
CA MET A 396 -19.85 -23.59 -6.34
C MET A 396 -19.56 -23.23 -4.88
N ASN A 397 -20.19 -22.16 -4.37
CA ASN A 397 -20.01 -21.67 -2.99
C ASN A 397 -18.52 -21.40 -2.63
N MET A 398 -17.79 -20.86 -3.59
CA MET A 398 -16.41 -20.41 -3.49
C MET A 398 -16.38 -18.90 -3.20
N ASN A 399 -15.23 -18.36 -2.78
CA ASN A 399 -14.98 -16.92 -2.77
C ASN A 399 -13.80 -16.59 -3.68
N SER A 400 -13.84 -15.44 -4.35
CA SER A 400 -12.73 -14.92 -5.14
C SER A 400 -12.21 -13.62 -4.54
N ILE A 401 -10.88 -13.44 -4.55
CA ILE A 401 -10.21 -12.20 -4.16
C ILE A 401 -9.29 -11.77 -5.30
N ALA A 402 -9.46 -10.54 -5.78
CA ALA A 402 -8.49 -9.91 -6.67
C ALA A 402 -7.56 -9.02 -5.82
N TYR A 403 -6.25 -9.25 -5.91
CA TYR A 403 -5.24 -8.45 -5.21
C TYR A 403 -3.90 -8.53 -5.95
N ASN A 404 -3.26 -7.38 -6.20
CA ASN A 404 -1.98 -7.27 -6.91
C ASN A 404 -1.89 -8.09 -8.20
N ASN A 405 -2.79 -7.82 -9.15
CA ASN A 405 -2.84 -8.51 -10.45
C ASN A 405 -2.96 -10.04 -10.34
N LYS A 406 -3.52 -10.54 -9.24
CA LYS A 406 -3.78 -11.96 -9.06
C LYS A 406 -5.23 -12.15 -8.62
N LEU A 407 -5.86 -13.18 -9.16
CA LEU A 407 -7.17 -13.65 -8.75
C LEU A 407 -6.99 -14.96 -7.97
N TYR A 408 -7.34 -14.91 -6.69
CA TYR A 408 -7.27 -16.03 -5.76
C TYR A 408 -8.66 -16.63 -5.57
N LEU A 409 -8.75 -17.94 -5.72
CA LEU A 409 -10.02 -18.66 -5.70
C LEU A 409 -10.04 -19.60 -4.51
N ILE A 410 -10.84 -19.28 -3.51
CA ILE A 410 -10.69 -19.80 -2.18
C ILE A 410 -11.91 -20.64 -1.82
N ALA A 411 -11.65 -21.87 -1.37
CA ALA A 411 -12.68 -22.82 -0.98
C ALA A 411 -13.52 -23.27 -2.20
N GLY A 412 -14.75 -23.73 -1.97
CA GLY A 412 -15.69 -24.18 -2.99
C GLY A 412 -15.87 -25.70 -3.05
N GLN A 413 -17.00 -26.11 -3.60
CA GLN A 413 -17.33 -27.51 -3.87
C GLN A 413 -17.26 -27.80 -5.36
N THR A 414 -16.53 -28.85 -5.74
CA THR A 414 -16.48 -29.41 -7.10
C THR A 414 -17.44 -30.59 -7.24
N ASP A 415 -17.97 -30.79 -8.45
CA ASP A 415 -18.76 -31.97 -8.88
C ASP A 415 -17.90 -33.21 -9.11
N ASN A 416 -16.59 -33.04 -9.32
CA ASN A 416 -15.69 -34.13 -9.57
C ASN A 416 -15.72 -35.14 -8.40
N THR A 417 -16.17 -36.37 -8.71
CA THR A 417 -16.29 -37.50 -7.78
C THR A 417 -14.94 -38.09 -7.39
N ASP A 418 -13.85 -37.56 -7.94
CA ASP A 418 -12.51 -37.96 -7.55
C ASP A 418 -12.33 -37.69 -6.05
N SER A 419 -12.05 -38.75 -5.29
CA SER A 419 -11.87 -38.74 -3.83
C SER A 419 -10.66 -37.90 -3.38
N THR A 420 -10.00 -37.23 -4.31
CA THR A 420 -8.83 -36.39 -4.12
C THR A 420 -9.12 -34.89 -4.27
N ALA A 421 -10.38 -34.45 -4.19
CA ALA A 421 -10.70 -33.02 -4.20
C ALA A 421 -9.89 -32.24 -3.16
N LYS A 422 -8.99 -31.38 -3.63
CA LYS A 422 -7.95 -30.76 -2.81
C LYS A 422 -8.44 -29.44 -2.23
N THR A 423 -7.96 -29.14 -1.02
CA THR A 423 -8.00 -27.84 -0.33
C THR A 423 -7.14 -26.79 -1.06
N SER A 424 -7.17 -26.76 -2.38
CA SER A 424 -6.41 -25.82 -3.19
C SER A 424 -7.04 -24.45 -3.18
N VAL A 425 -6.16 -23.46 -3.28
CA VAL A 425 -6.51 -22.08 -3.61
C VAL A 425 -5.88 -21.80 -4.99
N PRO A 426 -6.61 -22.07 -6.09
CA PRO A 426 -6.13 -21.71 -7.41
C PRO A 426 -5.82 -20.23 -7.49
N THR A 427 -4.69 -19.90 -8.13
CA THR A 427 -4.24 -18.52 -8.34
C THR A 427 -4.07 -18.28 -9.83
N ILE A 428 -4.64 -17.18 -10.31
CA ILE A 428 -4.58 -16.75 -11.70
C ILE A 428 -3.86 -15.41 -11.74
N PHE A 429 -2.97 -15.24 -12.70
CA PHE A 429 -2.13 -14.07 -12.81
C PHE A 429 -2.60 -13.22 -13.99
N LEU A 430 -2.73 -11.92 -13.74
CA LEU A 430 -3.30 -10.93 -14.63
C LEU A 430 -2.19 -10.00 -15.12
N ASP A 431 -2.28 -9.54 -16.37
CA ASP A 431 -1.44 -8.45 -16.86
C ASP A 431 -2.04 -7.07 -16.53
N ASN A 432 -1.39 -6.02 -17.01
CA ASN A 432 -1.89 -4.64 -16.86
C ASN A 432 -3.21 -4.41 -17.61
N ASN A 433 -3.58 -5.25 -18.60
CA ASN A 433 -4.89 -5.18 -19.24
C ASN A 433 -5.96 -5.95 -18.46
N LEU A 434 -5.62 -6.56 -17.32
CA LEU A 434 -6.46 -7.47 -16.55
C LEU A 434 -6.81 -8.75 -17.33
N ASP A 435 -5.96 -9.15 -18.28
CA ASP A 435 -6.03 -10.42 -19.01
C ASP A 435 -5.19 -11.49 -18.32
N ALA A 436 -5.64 -12.76 -18.33
CA ALA A 436 -4.82 -13.82 -17.72
C ALA A 436 -3.58 -14.13 -18.55
N ILE A 437 -2.50 -14.42 -17.82
CA ILE A 437 -1.21 -14.74 -18.37
C ILE A 437 -0.89 -16.21 -18.13
N THR A 438 -0.55 -16.94 -19.19
CA THR A 438 0.07 -18.27 -19.06
C THR A 438 1.50 -18.14 -18.55
N ILE A 439 1.84 -18.85 -17.47
CA ILE A 439 3.12 -18.70 -16.75
C ILE A 439 4.20 -19.65 -17.28
N ASN A 440 3.83 -20.78 -17.87
CA ASN A 440 4.79 -21.72 -18.45
C ASN A 440 4.21 -22.45 -19.67
N SER A 441 5.01 -22.68 -20.71
CA SER A 441 4.63 -23.55 -21.83
C SER A 441 4.66 -25.03 -21.46
N ASP A 442 5.42 -25.40 -20.42
CA ASP A 442 5.80 -26.80 -20.16
C ASP A 442 5.01 -27.46 -19.02
N ILE A 443 4.33 -26.69 -18.16
CA ILE A 443 3.60 -27.19 -16.97
C ILE A 443 2.07 -27.11 -17.15
N SER A 444 1.59 -27.26 -18.39
CA SER A 444 0.20 -27.03 -18.85
C SER A 444 -0.01 -25.62 -19.39
N SER A 445 -0.71 -25.53 -20.51
CA SER A 445 -1.11 -24.29 -21.18
C SER A 445 -2.12 -23.45 -20.38
N SER A 446 -2.26 -23.68 -19.07
CA SER A 446 -3.24 -23.04 -18.20
C SER A 446 -2.63 -21.82 -17.49
N PRO A 447 -3.35 -20.69 -17.39
CA PRO A 447 -2.95 -19.56 -16.55
C PRO A 447 -3.25 -19.77 -15.06
N VAL A 448 -3.76 -20.94 -14.67
CA VAL A 448 -4.12 -21.28 -13.29
C VAL A 448 -2.99 -22.10 -12.63
N ILE A 449 -2.54 -21.68 -11.45
CA ILE A 449 -1.58 -22.41 -10.61
C ILE A 449 -2.25 -22.90 -9.33
N GLY A 450 -1.79 -24.05 -8.82
CA GLY A 450 -2.13 -24.53 -7.50
C GLY A 450 -3.44 -25.31 -7.41
N GLU A 451 -4.07 -25.66 -8.54
CA GLU A 451 -5.30 -26.47 -8.56
C GLU A 451 -5.13 -27.81 -7.85
N THR A 452 -3.91 -28.35 -7.86
CA THR A 452 -3.56 -29.67 -7.35
C THR A 452 -2.86 -29.67 -5.99
N ASP A 453 -2.75 -28.56 -5.27
CA ASP A 453 -2.02 -28.52 -3.98
C ASP A 453 -2.94 -28.26 -2.79
N SER A 454 -2.64 -28.85 -1.63
CA SER A 454 -3.40 -28.59 -0.39
C SER A 454 -2.89 -27.31 0.27
N VAL A 455 -3.68 -26.24 0.21
CA VAL A 455 -3.35 -24.93 0.78
C VAL A 455 -4.05 -24.73 2.13
N LEU A 456 -5.34 -25.10 2.26
CA LEU A 456 -6.09 -24.94 3.52
C LEU A 456 -5.84 -26.10 4.51
N GLY A 457 -4.60 -26.21 5.00
CA GLY A 457 -4.14 -27.12 6.06
C GLY A 457 -3.95 -28.60 5.66
N SER A 458 -2.75 -29.15 5.90
CA SER A 458 -2.31 -30.47 5.41
C SER A 458 -1.96 -31.54 6.45
N ASP A 459 -1.89 -31.30 7.76
CA ASP A 459 -0.99 -32.17 8.56
C ASP A 459 -1.59 -33.25 9.50
N THR A 460 -2.90 -33.35 9.77
CA THR A 460 -3.37 -34.39 10.71
C THR A 460 -4.78 -34.98 10.55
N VAL A 461 -5.55 -34.67 9.51
CA VAL A 461 -6.90 -35.25 9.39
C VAL A 461 -7.17 -35.78 7.98
N SER A 462 -7.17 -37.10 7.84
CA SER A 462 -7.71 -37.84 6.71
C SER A 462 -9.07 -37.26 6.27
N ASP A 463 -9.22 -37.00 4.97
CA ASP A 463 -10.50 -36.85 4.26
C ASP A 463 -11.51 -35.79 4.73
N ALA A 464 -11.13 -34.77 5.51
CA ALA A 464 -12.13 -33.84 6.10
C ALA A 464 -12.38 -32.49 5.38
N ASN A 465 -11.58 -32.06 4.40
CA ASN A 465 -11.44 -30.62 4.16
C ASN A 465 -11.91 -30.03 2.80
N LYS A 466 -12.97 -30.50 2.11
CA LYS A 466 -13.69 -29.53 1.24
C LYS A 466 -14.25 -28.46 2.18
N ARG A 467 -14.00 -27.18 1.85
CA ARG A 467 -14.62 -26.06 2.53
C ARG A 467 -15.49 -25.38 1.50
N TYR A 468 -16.80 -25.42 1.70
CA TYR A 468 -17.73 -24.69 0.85
C TYR A 468 -18.67 -23.87 1.71
N ALA A 469 -19.21 -22.80 1.12
CA ALA A 469 -20.02 -21.82 1.82
C ALA A 469 -19.33 -21.23 3.07
N ALA A 470 -17.99 -21.19 3.04
CA ALA A 470 -17.17 -20.38 3.93
C ALA A 470 -17.23 -18.93 3.45
N GLY A 471 -16.97 -17.98 4.35
CA GLY A 471 -16.74 -16.59 3.95
C GLY A 471 -15.24 -16.28 3.95
N VAL A 472 -14.84 -15.29 3.15
CA VAL A 472 -13.45 -14.84 3.12
C VAL A 472 -13.37 -13.33 3.32
N ALA A 473 -12.45 -12.88 4.18
CA ALA A 473 -12.12 -11.47 4.37
C ALA A 473 -10.65 -11.23 4.00
N LEU A 474 -10.37 -10.02 3.49
CA LEU A 474 -9.02 -9.57 3.16
C LEU A 474 -8.67 -8.35 4.02
N VAL A 475 -7.57 -8.43 4.76
CA VAL A 475 -7.02 -7.29 5.51
C VAL A 475 -5.65 -6.96 4.93
N GLU A 476 -5.44 -5.73 4.48
CA GLU A 476 -4.13 -5.28 3.99
C GLU A 476 -3.07 -5.43 5.08
N ALA A 477 -1.91 -5.98 4.71
CA ALA A 477 -0.81 -6.14 5.65
C ALA A 477 0.00 -4.84 5.74
N GLN A 478 0.46 -4.52 6.94
CA GLN A 478 1.35 -3.40 7.19
C GLN A 478 2.72 -3.91 7.64
N PRO A 479 3.84 -3.28 7.22
CA PRO A 479 5.15 -3.63 7.76
C PRO A 479 5.26 -3.16 9.24
N PRO A 480 5.90 -3.94 10.13
CA PRO A 480 6.16 -3.56 11.51
C PRO A 480 6.95 -2.26 11.64
N GLU A 481 6.72 -1.49 12.70
CA GLU A 481 7.46 -0.24 12.95
C GLU A 481 8.99 -0.44 13.06
N ASP A 482 9.46 -1.60 13.55
CA ASP A 482 10.88 -1.94 13.74
C ASP A 482 11.49 -2.73 12.56
N TYR A 483 10.82 -2.76 11.41
CA TYR A 483 11.09 -3.73 10.35
C TYR A 483 12.35 -3.40 9.51
N GLN A 484 13.33 -4.30 9.54
CA GLN A 484 14.53 -4.25 8.68
C GLN A 484 14.55 -5.30 7.54
N GLY A 485 13.46 -6.02 7.32
CA GLY A 485 13.34 -7.06 6.28
C GLY A 485 12.57 -6.62 5.02
N ASP A 486 12.21 -7.59 4.15
CA ASP A 486 11.51 -7.37 2.87
C ASP A 486 10.25 -8.27 2.64
N SER A 487 9.84 -9.08 3.62
CA SER A 487 8.80 -10.11 3.49
C SER A 487 7.34 -9.61 3.57
N GLU A 488 7.06 -8.31 3.72
CA GLU A 488 5.72 -7.83 4.17
C GLU A 488 5.08 -6.69 3.36
N LEU A 489 5.76 -6.18 2.33
CA LEU A 489 5.23 -5.09 1.51
C LEU A 489 4.23 -5.59 0.46
N ASN A 490 3.24 -4.77 0.10
CA ASN A 490 2.20 -5.11 -0.88
C ASN A 490 1.57 -6.51 -0.65
N SER A 491 1.34 -6.89 0.60
CA SER A 491 0.74 -8.18 0.93
C SER A 491 -0.54 -7.97 1.69
N ALA A 492 -1.35 -9.02 1.78
CA ALA A 492 -2.59 -8.97 2.55
C ALA A 492 -2.82 -10.31 3.25
N TRP A 493 -3.55 -10.24 4.37
CA TRP A 493 -3.99 -11.37 5.15
C TRP A 493 -5.37 -11.81 4.67
N ALA A 494 -5.47 -13.03 4.16
CA ALA A 494 -6.73 -13.66 3.79
C ALA A 494 -7.23 -14.53 4.94
N PHE A 495 -8.47 -14.32 5.37
CA PHE A 495 -9.11 -15.09 6.45
C PHE A 495 -10.24 -15.93 5.90
N VAL A 496 -10.14 -17.26 6.00
CA VAL A 496 -11.22 -18.18 5.60
C VAL A 496 -11.99 -18.61 6.84
N ILE A 497 -13.28 -18.28 6.88
CA ILE A 497 -14.08 -18.32 8.09
C ILE A 497 -15.24 -19.31 7.94
N GLY A 498 -15.25 -20.32 8.83
CA GLY A 498 -16.32 -21.31 8.92
C GLY A 498 -16.45 -22.17 7.66
N GLY A 499 -17.69 -22.31 7.20
CA GLY A 499 -18.08 -23.16 6.08
C GLY A 499 -18.46 -24.57 6.51
N VAL A 500 -18.65 -25.43 5.51
CA VAL A 500 -19.10 -26.81 5.68
C VAL A 500 -18.01 -27.77 5.21
N ASN A 501 -17.80 -28.84 5.96
CA ASN A 501 -16.81 -29.88 5.66
C ASN A 501 -17.34 -30.96 4.68
N ASN A 502 -16.52 -31.97 4.38
CA ASN A 502 -16.87 -33.08 3.48
C ASN A 502 -18.13 -33.86 3.87
N ASN A 503 -18.50 -33.86 5.15
CA ASN A 503 -19.64 -34.60 5.68
C ASN A 503 -20.90 -33.72 5.80
N GLY A 504 -20.89 -32.50 5.26
CA GLY A 504 -22.00 -31.57 5.41
C GLY A 504 -22.07 -30.91 6.79
N VAL A 505 -21.03 -31.03 7.63
CA VAL A 505 -21.02 -30.48 8.99
C VAL A 505 -20.46 -29.06 8.99
N LYS A 506 -21.19 -28.12 9.59
CA LYS A 506 -20.79 -26.73 9.80
C LYS A 506 -19.54 -26.67 10.70
N THR A 507 -18.62 -25.75 10.43
CA THR A 507 -17.35 -25.62 11.16
C THR A 507 -17.18 -24.23 11.79
N ASN A 508 -16.37 -24.15 12.85
CA ASN A 508 -16.00 -22.92 13.58
C ASN A 508 -14.54 -22.49 13.28
N THR A 509 -13.91 -23.14 12.30
CA THR A 509 -12.49 -22.99 12.01
C THR A 509 -12.19 -21.68 11.28
N LEU A 510 -11.03 -21.12 11.58
CA LEU A 510 -10.51 -19.90 10.97
C LEU A 510 -9.11 -20.19 10.39
N TYR A 511 -8.94 -20.00 9.09
CA TYR A 511 -7.62 -20.10 8.44
C TYR A 511 -7.07 -18.71 8.18
N GLN A 512 -5.77 -18.56 8.37
CA GLN A 512 -5.04 -17.34 8.05
C GLN A 512 -4.06 -17.65 6.92
N GLY A 513 -4.22 -16.94 5.81
CA GLY A 513 -3.34 -16.99 4.65
C GLY A 513 -2.69 -15.66 4.40
N LYS A 514 -1.54 -15.69 3.72
CA LYS A 514 -0.91 -14.49 3.16
C LYS A 514 -1.02 -14.54 1.64
N ILE A 515 -1.35 -13.41 1.03
CA ILE A 515 -1.43 -13.24 -0.43
C ILE A 515 -0.74 -11.95 -0.89
N GLY A 516 -0.45 -11.84 -2.19
CA GLY A 516 0.12 -10.64 -2.82
C GLY A 516 1.61 -10.37 -2.59
N GLY A 517 2.27 -11.09 -1.69
CA GLY A 517 3.69 -10.95 -1.32
C GLY A 517 4.55 -12.18 -1.62
N ALA A 518 5.33 -12.68 -0.65
CA ALA A 518 6.17 -13.87 -0.78
C ALA A 518 5.41 -15.16 -0.38
N GLU A 519 4.21 -15.37 -0.93
CA GLU A 519 3.30 -16.45 -0.54
C GLU A 519 3.57 -17.82 -1.17
N ALA A 520 4.38 -17.91 -2.23
CA ALA A 520 4.59 -19.16 -2.96
C ALA A 520 5.72 -20.05 -2.36
N LEU A 521 5.60 -21.38 -2.53
CA LEU A 521 6.58 -22.39 -2.12
C LEU A 521 7.77 -22.54 -3.10
N THR A 522 7.57 -22.15 -4.37
CA THR A 522 8.56 -22.24 -5.45
C THR A 522 8.51 -20.96 -6.31
N THR A 523 9.66 -20.47 -6.75
CA THR A 523 9.79 -19.31 -7.62
C THR A 523 9.69 -19.75 -9.08
N SER A 524 8.54 -19.54 -9.73
CA SER A 524 8.45 -19.40 -11.17
C SER A 524 8.25 -17.93 -11.55
N TYR A 525 8.59 -17.62 -12.81
CA TYR A 525 8.55 -16.34 -13.50
C TYR A 525 7.49 -15.34 -12.98
N THR A 526 7.92 -14.14 -12.62
CA THR A 526 7.03 -13.03 -12.26
C THR A 526 6.26 -12.55 -13.50
N PRO A 527 4.97 -12.20 -13.36
CA PRO A 527 4.17 -11.70 -14.47
C PRO A 527 4.58 -10.30 -14.91
N ASP A 528 3.97 -9.82 -15.99
CA ASP A 528 4.04 -8.41 -16.38
C ASP A 528 3.19 -7.63 -15.40
N GLY A 529 3.67 -6.47 -14.95
CA GLY A 529 2.90 -5.71 -14.00
C GLY A 529 3.69 -4.67 -13.25
N TRP A 530 2.95 -3.87 -12.48
CA TRP A 530 3.50 -2.89 -11.56
C TRP A 530 3.87 -3.51 -10.23
N TYR A 531 5.09 -3.22 -9.79
CA TYR A 531 5.60 -3.63 -8.51
C TYR A 531 6.07 -2.41 -7.74
N TYR A 532 5.65 -2.28 -6.49
CA TYR A 532 5.90 -1.09 -5.68
C TYR A 532 6.97 -1.36 -4.64
N SER A 533 7.86 -0.39 -4.43
CA SER A 533 8.81 -0.43 -3.33
C SER A 533 8.15 -0.04 -2.00
N LYS A 534 8.85 -0.24 -0.89
CA LYS A 534 8.54 0.51 0.35
C LYS A 534 8.77 2.01 0.16
N VAL A 535 8.27 2.78 1.11
CA VAL A 535 8.67 4.18 1.27
C VAL A 535 10.06 4.23 1.90
N PHE A 536 10.94 5.02 1.31
CA PHE A 536 12.28 5.29 1.78
C PHE A 536 12.36 6.71 2.34
N GLU A 537 12.95 6.82 3.53
CA GLU A 537 13.36 8.10 4.10
C GLU A 537 14.69 8.53 3.47
N THR A 538 14.70 9.71 2.87
CA THR A 538 15.88 10.28 2.22
C THR A 538 16.53 11.40 3.03
N SER A 539 15.91 11.87 4.11
CA SER A 539 16.55 12.79 5.07
C SER A 539 17.89 12.25 5.59
N TYR A 540 18.78 13.15 6.01
CA TYR A 540 19.94 12.78 6.82
C TYR A 540 19.56 12.89 8.30
N VAL A 541 19.82 11.84 9.08
CA VAL A 541 19.48 11.78 10.50
C VAL A 541 20.75 11.98 11.33
N PHE A 542 20.73 12.98 12.20
CA PHE A 542 21.85 13.32 13.08
C PHE A 542 21.42 13.28 14.56
N GLY A 543 22.30 12.82 15.45
CA GLY A 543 22.08 12.83 16.91
C GLY A 543 21.88 11.45 17.54
N SER A 544 21.64 11.42 18.86
CA SER A 544 21.29 10.22 19.60
C SER A 544 19.77 10.05 19.69
N SER A 545 19.31 8.82 19.97
CA SER A 545 17.94 8.31 19.80
C SER A 545 16.80 9.15 20.39
N SER A 546 17.08 10.10 21.28
CA SER A 546 16.08 11.00 21.89
C SER A 546 16.09 12.44 21.35
N GLY A 547 16.95 12.76 20.38
CA GLY A 547 17.13 14.11 19.83
C GLY A 547 17.49 14.17 18.34
N ASN A 548 17.06 13.17 17.57
CA ASN A 548 17.34 13.09 16.13
C ASN A 548 16.90 14.36 15.40
N GLN A 549 17.85 15.02 14.74
CA GLN A 549 17.60 16.10 13.79
C GLN A 549 17.59 15.53 12.38
N TYR A 550 16.51 15.80 11.64
CA TYR A 550 16.36 15.42 10.25
C TYR A 550 16.72 16.63 9.39
N VAL A 551 17.73 16.47 8.54
CA VAL A 551 18.11 17.48 7.56
C VAL A 551 17.65 17.02 6.20
N ASP A 552 16.93 17.90 5.51
CA ASP A 552 16.44 17.66 4.16
C ASP A 552 17.59 17.29 3.21
N SER A 553 17.30 16.38 2.29
CA SER A 553 18.20 16.03 1.21
C SER A 553 17.64 16.46 -0.15
N ARG A 554 18.55 16.62 -1.09
CA ARG A 554 18.28 16.81 -2.51
C ARG A 554 18.54 15.53 -3.24
N LEU A 555 17.57 15.10 -4.05
CA LEU A 555 17.74 13.94 -4.92
C LEU A 555 18.47 14.36 -6.19
N VAL A 556 19.46 13.55 -6.57
CA VAL A 556 20.36 13.83 -7.69
C VAL A 556 20.10 12.87 -8.84
N ALA A 557 20.03 11.57 -8.57
CA ALA A 557 19.82 10.55 -9.59
C ALA A 557 19.17 9.28 -9.03
N PHE A 558 18.48 8.55 -9.90
CA PHE A 558 17.98 7.20 -9.64
C PHE A 558 18.81 6.20 -10.43
N HIS A 559 19.19 5.11 -9.76
CA HIS A 559 19.97 4.03 -10.36
C HIS A 559 19.27 2.70 -10.16
N TRP A 560 19.29 1.86 -11.19
CA TRP A 560 18.73 0.52 -11.10
C TRP A 560 19.49 -0.48 -11.97
N ALA A 561 19.68 -1.69 -11.45
CA ALA A 561 20.29 -2.80 -12.17
C ALA A 561 19.22 -3.81 -12.56
N ILE A 562 19.27 -4.28 -13.80
CA ILE A 562 18.37 -5.31 -14.31
C ILE A 562 19.15 -6.50 -14.83
N ASP A 563 18.53 -7.67 -14.86
CA ASP A 563 18.98 -8.83 -15.62
C ASP A 563 17.89 -9.21 -16.63
N VAL A 564 18.20 -9.08 -17.91
CA VAL A 564 17.28 -9.32 -19.02
C VAL A 564 18.03 -9.97 -20.16
N ASP A 565 17.65 -11.19 -20.54
CA ASP A 565 18.16 -11.84 -21.75
C ASP A 565 17.45 -11.32 -23.00
N ARG A 566 17.94 -10.19 -23.52
CA ARG A 566 17.40 -9.57 -24.74
C ARG A 566 17.68 -10.36 -26.02
N ASN A 567 18.52 -11.39 -25.97
CA ASN A 567 18.75 -12.25 -27.14
C ASN A 567 17.55 -13.15 -27.42
N THR A 568 16.93 -13.67 -26.36
CA THR A 568 15.75 -14.53 -26.44
C THR A 568 14.44 -13.76 -26.25
N ASN A 569 14.50 -12.55 -25.69
CA ASN A 569 13.35 -11.72 -25.42
C ASN A 569 13.60 -10.22 -25.74
N PRO A 570 13.58 -9.83 -27.03
CA PRO A 570 14.05 -8.51 -27.47
C PRO A 570 13.19 -7.32 -27.00
N LEU A 571 11.95 -7.58 -26.58
CA LEU A 571 11.02 -6.56 -26.08
C LEU A 571 10.90 -6.55 -24.55
N ALA A 572 11.73 -7.33 -23.85
CA ALA A 572 11.72 -7.38 -22.41
C ALA A 572 12.41 -6.15 -21.80
N ASP A 573 11.75 -5.53 -20.83
CA ASP A 573 12.16 -4.26 -20.25
C ASP A 573 11.68 -4.08 -18.81
N VAL A 574 12.26 -3.08 -18.14
CA VAL A 574 11.79 -2.61 -16.84
C VAL A 574 11.60 -1.10 -16.92
N LEU A 575 10.42 -0.61 -16.58
CA LEU A 575 10.17 0.84 -16.52
C LEU A 575 10.14 1.26 -15.06
N MET A 576 10.94 2.26 -14.72
CA MET A 576 11.02 2.78 -13.36
C MET A 576 10.21 4.07 -13.26
N TYR A 577 9.45 4.21 -12.19
CA TYR A 577 8.74 5.43 -11.82
C TYR A 577 8.99 5.70 -10.34
N PHE A 578 8.91 6.95 -9.92
CA PHE A 578 9.01 7.31 -8.51
C PHE A 578 7.99 8.37 -8.14
N ARG A 579 7.65 8.47 -6.87
CA ARG A 579 6.90 9.58 -6.29
C ARG A 579 7.63 10.05 -5.05
N MET A 580 7.50 11.33 -4.75
CA MET A 580 8.20 11.94 -3.63
C MET A 580 7.31 12.95 -2.91
N LYS A 581 7.54 13.09 -1.61
CA LYS A 581 6.84 14.03 -0.75
C LYS A 581 7.81 14.65 0.23
N ASN A 582 7.56 15.91 0.57
CA ASN A 582 8.27 16.60 1.62
C ASN A 582 7.38 16.71 2.87
N THR A 583 7.67 15.93 3.90
CA THR A 583 7.03 16.00 5.22
C THR A 583 7.70 17.09 6.08
N LEU A 584 6.95 17.64 7.03
CA LEU A 584 7.47 18.72 7.89
C LEU A 584 8.47 18.24 8.94
N ASP A 585 8.42 16.96 9.31
CA ASP A 585 9.24 16.36 10.37
C ASP A 585 10.40 15.52 9.81
N GLY A 586 10.56 15.43 8.48
CA GLY A 586 11.63 14.68 7.85
C GLY A 586 11.41 13.17 7.81
N ARG A 587 10.27 12.68 8.32
CA ARG A 587 10.00 11.26 8.56
C ARG A 587 9.02 10.67 7.56
N CYS A 588 9.15 9.36 7.34
CA CYS A 588 8.30 8.59 6.43
C CYS A 588 7.61 7.43 7.14
N THR A 589 6.38 7.62 7.58
CA THR A 589 5.67 6.69 8.46
C THR A 589 4.91 5.57 7.72
N SER A 590 5.42 5.06 6.59
CA SER A 590 4.83 4.09 5.62
C SER A 590 4.24 4.71 4.33
N SER A 591 3.63 3.87 3.49
CA SER A 591 2.93 4.26 2.25
C SER A 591 1.83 5.30 2.44
N THR A 592 1.24 5.38 3.65
CA THR A 592 0.23 6.37 4.02
C THR A 592 0.72 7.82 3.99
N VAL A 593 2.04 8.04 3.91
CA VAL A 593 2.59 9.38 3.71
C VAL A 593 2.15 9.97 2.36
N PHE A 594 1.91 9.11 1.37
CA PHE A 594 1.42 9.50 0.04
C PHE A 594 -0.10 9.42 -0.01
N SER A 595 -0.70 10.48 -0.54
CA SER A 595 -2.10 10.58 -0.93
C SER A 595 -2.29 10.20 -2.40
N ASP A 596 -3.53 9.95 -2.82
CA ASP A 596 -3.84 9.63 -4.22
C ASP A 596 -3.51 10.79 -5.17
N SER A 597 -3.42 12.02 -4.66
CA SER A 597 -2.96 13.20 -5.41
C SER A 597 -1.44 13.27 -5.60
N ASP A 598 -0.64 12.45 -4.91
CA ASP A 598 0.81 12.44 -5.05
C ASP A 598 1.20 11.64 -6.31
N ALA A 599 1.47 12.37 -7.39
CA ALA A 599 1.69 11.80 -8.72
C ALA A 599 2.97 10.96 -8.84
N TRP A 600 2.89 9.91 -9.67
CA TRP A 600 4.04 9.14 -10.12
C TRP A 600 4.77 9.86 -11.26
N ILE A 601 6.09 9.84 -11.18
CA ILE A 601 7.02 10.53 -12.05
C ILE A 601 7.80 9.46 -12.82
N GLY A 602 7.76 9.54 -14.15
CA GLY A 602 8.40 8.58 -15.03
C GLY A 602 7.66 8.51 -16.37
N PRO A 603 7.97 7.51 -17.22
CA PRO A 603 9.01 6.50 -17.01
C PRO A 603 10.42 7.11 -17.02
N LEU A 604 11.31 6.62 -16.15
CA LEU A 604 12.73 6.96 -16.20
C LEU A 604 13.35 6.29 -17.42
N ASN A 605 13.92 7.10 -18.32
CA ASN A 605 14.58 6.61 -19.52
C ASN A 605 16.08 6.92 -19.45
N VAL A 606 16.91 5.88 -19.51
CA VAL A 606 18.37 5.96 -19.51
C VAL A 606 18.88 6.56 -20.81
N ASP A 607 18.12 6.40 -21.90
CA ASP A 607 18.45 6.90 -23.21
C ASP A 607 17.18 7.17 -24.03
N SER A 608 16.80 8.45 -24.11
CA SER A 608 15.65 8.89 -24.90
C SER A 608 15.72 8.53 -26.41
N SER A 609 16.87 8.08 -26.90
CA SER A 609 17.04 7.63 -28.29
C SER A 609 16.80 6.13 -28.50
N GLU A 610 16.72 5.34 -27.43
CA GLU A 610 16.37 3.92 -27.49
C GLU A 610 14.87 3.70 -27.23
N ALA A 611 14.32 2.63 -27.83
CA ALA A 611 12.92 2.24 -27.62
C ALA A 611 12.69 1.52 -26.28
N LEU A 612 13.76 1.20 -25.54
CA LEU A 612 13.75 0.48 -24.28
C LEU A 612 14.26 1.41 -23.17
N TYR A 613 13.59 1.39 -22.03
CA TYR A 613 13.82 2.28 -20.89
C TYR A 613 14.99 1.84 -20.02
N SER A 614 15.19 0.53 -19.88
CA SER A 614 16.34 -0.04 -19.19
C SER A 614 17.36 -0.63 -20.16
N LYS A 615 18.64 -0.60 -19.79
CA LYS A 615 19.74 -1.29 -20.46
C LYS A 615 20.16 -2.50 -19.62
N ALA A 616 20.41 -3.61 -20.30
CA ALA A 616 21.03 -4.77 -19.67
C ALA A 616 22.50 -4.45 -19.32
N PRO A 617 23.12 -5.14 -18.34
CA PRO A 617 24.50 -4.89 -17.97
C PRO A 617 25.45 -5.17 -19.14
N VAL A 618 26.24 -4.18 -19.56
CA VAL A 618 27.24 -4.33 -20.63
C VAL A 618 28.58 -3.75 -20.17
N ASN A 619 29.68 -4.46 -20.41
CA ASN A 619 31.06 -3.97 -20.21
C ASN A 619 31.40 -3.39 -18.82
N GLY A 620 30.75 -3.85 -17.75
CA GLY A 620 31.02 -3.41 -16.38
C GLY A 620 30.13 -2.27 -15.87
N ASP A 621 29.33 -1.66 -16.74
CA ASP A 621 28.26 -0.74 -16.34
C ASP A 621 27.04 -1.55 -15.93
N LEU A 622 26.92 -1.79 -14.62
CA LEU A 622 25.86 -2.61 -14.02
C LEU A 622 24.53 -1.85 -13.86
N TYR A 623 24.59 -0.52 -13.76
CA TYR A 623 23.46 0.32 -13.38
C TYR A 623 23.02 1.22 -14.53
N ASN A 624 21.71 1.22 -14.75
CA ASN A 624 21.00 2.30 -15.40
C ASN A 624 21.07 3.54 -14.50
N SER A 625 21.18 4.73 -15.11
CA SER A 625 21.28 6.00 -14.38
C SER A 625 20.35 7.03 -15.02
N ALA A 626 19.42 7.57 -14.23
CA ALA A 626 18.54 8.66 -14.63
C ALA A 626 18.76 9.86 -13.69
N PRO A 627 19.46 10.92 -14.14
CA PRO A 627 19.63 12.13 -13.35
C PRO A 627 18.31 12.90 -13.27
N ILE A 628 18.01 13.45 -12.09
CA ILE A 628 16.77 14.20 -11.81
C ILE A 628 16.61 15.41 -12.75
N LYS A 629 17.72 16.08 -13.09
CA LYS A 629 17.78 17.14 -14.10
C LYS A 629 17.12 16.77 -15.43
N GLY A 630 17.33 15.53 -15.88
CA GLY A 630 16.79 15.04 -17.14
C GLY A 630 15.27 14.78 -17.11
N VAL A 631 14.68 14.69 -15.92
CA VAL A 631 13.26 14.36 -15.72
C VAL A 631 12.43 15.59 -15.36
N TYR A 632 13.00 16.52 -14.58
CA TYR A 632 12.28 17.68 -14.02
C TYR A 632 12.68 19.05 -14.56
N ASN A 633 13.72 19.12 -15.40
CA ASN A 633 14.38 20.37 -15.78
C ASN A 633 14.95 21.17 -14.58
N GLU A 634 15.01 20.56 -13.40
CA GLU A 634 15.61 21.10 -12.19
C GLU A 634 16.79 20.21 -11.79
N ASP A 635 17.93 20.82 -11.45
CA ASP A 635 19.16 20.08 -11.14
C ASP A 635 19.01 19.17 -9.91
N LYS A 636 18.10 19.51 -8.98
CA LYS A 636 17.94 18.88 -7.66
C LYS A 636 16.52 19.12 -7.14
N ILE A 637 15.89 18.13 -6.51
CA ILE A 637 14.55 18.27 -5.91
C ILE A 637 14.59 17.89 -4.42
N ILE A 638 13.87 18.66 -3.60
CA ILE A 638 13.75 18.42 -2.16
C ILE A 638 12.60 17.45 -1.92
N GLY A 639 12.90 16.31 -1.30
CA GLY A 639 11.90 15.40 -0.77
C GLY A 639 12.54 14.44 0.20
N ASN A 640 11.89 14.25 1.34
CA ASN A 640 12.36 13.39 2.42
C ASN A 640 11.69 12.01 2.42
N CYS A 641 10.58 11.84 1.70
CA CYS A 641 9.93 10.55 1.49
C CYS A 641 9.83 10.20 0.03
N ILE A 642 10.28 9.00 -0.32
CA ILE A 642 10.27 8.50 -1.70
C ILE A 642 9.67 7.13 -1.75
N GLN A 643 8.87 6.87 -2.76
CA GLN A 643 8.52 5.52 -3.16
C GLN A 643 8.79 5.37 -4.65
N TYR A 644 9.31 4.23 -5.07
CA TYR A 644 9.43 3.90 -6.48
C TYR A 644 8.52 2.73 -6.84
N ARG A 645 8.20 2.59 -8.11
CA ARG A 645 7.55 1.42 -8.68
C ARG A 645 8.26 1.02 -9.97
N ALA A 646 8.23 -0.27 -10.26
CA ALA A 646 8.81 -0.87 -11.46
C ALA A 646 7.71 -1.59 -12.24
N GLN A 647 7.57 -1.29 -13.52
CA GLN A 647 6.79 -2.11 -14.45
C GLN A 647 7.73 -3.16 -15.05
N LEU A 648 7.48 -4.45 -14.81
CA LEU A 648 8.18 -5.50 -15.54
C LEU A 648 7.43 -5.76 -16.85
N ILE A 649 8.13 -5.64 -17.97
CA ILE A 649 7.61 -5.93 -19.31
C ILE A 649 8.32 -7.17 -19.83
N ARG A 650 7.60 -8.25 -20.03
CA ARG A 650 8.17 -9.51 -20.46
C ARG A 650 8.24 -9.66 -21.97
N GLY A 651 7.71 -8.72 -22.75
CA GLY A 651 7.81 -8.79 -24.21
C GLY A 651 7.15 -10.03 -24.84
N SER A 652 7.69 -10.52 -25.95
CA SER A 652 7.08 -11.59 -26.76
C SER A 652 7.35 -13.01 -26.24
N ASN A 653 8.42 -13.22 -25.45
CA ASN A 653 8.79 -14.53 -24.95
C ASN A 653 8.36 -14.69 -23.48
N ARG A 654 7.39 -15.58 -23.23
CA ARG A 654 6.73 -15.68 -21.92
C ARG A 654 7.47 -16.53 -20.87
N THR A 655 8.60 -17.15 -21.24
CA THR A 655 9.37 -18.07 -20.39
C THR A 655 10.61 -17.43 -19.77
N VAL A 656 10.86 -16.14 -19.95
CA VAL A 656 12.00 -15.41 -19.38
C VAL A 656 11.51 -14.04 -18.91
N THR A 657 11.59 -13.75 -17.61
CA THR A 657 11.16 -12.45 -17.04
C THR A 657 12.35 -11.55 -16.75
N PRO A 658 12.27 -10.23 -17.06
CA PRO A 658 13.16 -9.24 -16.50
C PRO A 658 13.27 -9.35 -14.98
N LYS A 659 14.49 -9.31 -14.48
CA LYS A 659 14.74 -9.22 -13.04
C LYS A 659 15.20 -7.81 -12.72
N LEU A 660 14.61 -7.23 -11.69
CA LEU A 660 15.12 -6.02 -11.06
C LEU A 660 16.04 -6.46 -9.92
N MET A 661 17.34 -6.22 -10.07
CA MET A 661 18.36 -6.75 -9.17
C MET A 661 18.63 -5.81 -8.00
N SER A 662 18.65 -4.49 -8.26
CA SER A 662 18.86 -3.48 -7.24
C SER A 662 18.39 -2.11 -7.70
N VAL A 663 18.02 -1.27 -6.74
CA VAL A 663 17.71 0.14 -6.95
C VAL A 663 18.39 0.94 -5.85
N TYR A 664 19.04 2.04 -6.20
CA TYR A 664 19.54 3.01 -5.25
C TYR A 664 19.37 4.43 -5.76
N MET A 665 19.51 5.40 -4.86
CA MET A 665 19.35 6.81 -5.15
C MET A 665 20.60 7.56 -4.72
N GLU A 666 21.04 8.48 -5.56
CA GLU A 666 22.04 9.48 -5.19
C GLU A 666 21.34 10.68 -4.54
N LYS A 667 21.79 11.04 -3.35
CA LYS A 667 21.28 12.18 -2.58
C LYS A 667 22.41 13.06 -2.08
N GLU A 668 22.11 14.33 -1.90
CA GLU A 668 23.02 15.36 -1.40
C GLU A 668 22.37 16.06 -0.19
N ILE A 669 23.17 16.46 0.80
CA ILE A 669 22.68 17.27 1.91
C ILE A 669 22.34 18.70 1.45
N ILE A 670 21.28 19.29 1.97
CA ILE A 670 21.00 20.71 1.71
C ILE A 670 21.91 21.59 2.58
N GLY A 671 22.92 22.19 1.95
CA GLY A 671 23.81 23.15 2.61
C GLY A 671 25.24 22.67 2.78
N ASN A 672 26.13 23.55 3.24
CA ASN A 672 27.55 23.26 3.48
C ASN A 672 28.02 23.92 4.79
N ALA A 673 29.09 23.38 5.39
CA ALA A 673 29.87 24.13 6.36
C ALA A 673 30.68 25.21 5.62
N ASP A 674 30.95 26.31 6.32
CA ASP A 674 31.74 27.43 5.80
C ASP A 674 32.49 28.07 6.98
N LEU A 675 33.75 27.68 7.14
CA LEU A 675 34.63 28.16 8.19
C LEU A 675 35.22 29.51 7.78
N ASN A 676 34.99 30.54 8.59
CA ASN A 676 35.59 31.84 8.30
C ASN A 676 35.86 32.65 9.56
N ILE A 677 36.57 33.77 9.36
CA ILE A 677 36.88 34.73 10.40
C ILE A 677 35.85 35.87 10.31
N PRO A 678 35.01 36.10 11.35
CA PRO A 678 34.03 37.18 11.33
C PRO A 678 34.69 38.55 11.23
N SER A 679 33.94 39.59 10.87
CA SER A 679 34.46 40.97 10.81
C SER A 679 35.00 41.49 12.16
N ALA A 680 34.47 40.96 13.27
CA ALA A 680 34.98 41.16 14.64
C ALA A 680 35.87 39.99 15.11
N GLY A 681 36.57 39.36 14.16
CA GLY A 681 37.42 38.20 14.36
C GLY A 681 38.74 38.53 15.06
N PHE A 682 39.22 39.76 14.91
CA PHE A 682 40.33 40.31 15.70
C PHE A 682 39.88 41.59 16.37
N GLU A 683 40.01 41.65 17.70
CA GLU A 683 39.81 42.89 18.45
C GLU A 683 40.94 43.03 19.46
N VAL A 684 41.61 44.19 19.46
CA VAL A 684 42.64 44.51 20.45
C VAL A 684 42.14 45.65 21.33
N THR A 685 42.06 45.39 22.63
CA THR A 685 41.82 46.43 23.62
C THR A 685 43.16 46.84 24.23
N LYS A 686 43.39 48.16 24.29
CA LYS A 686 44.57 48.74 24.93
C LYS A 686 44.16 49.56 26.15
N THR A 687 45.03 49.59 27.16
CA THR A 687 44.90 50.53 28.28
C THR A 687 45.21 51.96 27.81
N SER A 688 44.95 52.95 28.67
CA SER A 688 45.32 54.35 28.43
C SER A 688 46.82 54.57 28.17
N ASP A 689 47.68 53.62 28.57
CA ASP A 689 49.13 53.66 28.39
C ASP A 689 49.59 52.88 27.14
N ASN A 690 48.68 52.55 26.21
CA ASN A 690 48.93 51.69 25.04
C ASN A 690 49.44 50.26 25.38
N GLN A 691 49.12 49.77 26.58
CA GLN A 691 49.41 48.37 26.93
C GLN A 691 48.31 47.46 26.39
N LEU A 692 48.67 46.30 25.84
CA LEU A 692 47.70 45.29 25.44
C LEU A 692 46.94 44.79 26.68
N SER A 693 45.65 45.11 26.80
CA SER A 693 44.80 44.63 27.91
C SER A 693 44.02 43.39 27.50
N ASP A 694 43.60 43.32 26.23
CA ASP A 694 42.90 42.15 25.72
C ASP A 694 43.14 41.97 24.21
N LEU A 695 43.10 40.72 23.78
CA LEU A 695 43.14 40.32 22.38
C LEU A 695 42.02 39.31 22.21
N VAL A 696 41.14 39.55 21.25
CA VAL A 696 40.05 38.67 20.83
C VAL A 696 40.43 38.01 19.51
N ILE A 697 40.27 36.70 19.44
CA ILE A 697 40.46 35.89 18.24
C ILE A 697 39.21 35.04 18.08
N ARG A 698 38.42 35.24 17.03
CA ARG A 698 37.18 34.46 16.79
C ARG A 698 37.21 33.79 15.43
N VAL A 699 36.62 32.62 15.36
CA VAL A 699 36.29 31.88 14.14
C VAL A 699 34.81 31.55 14.16
N GLN A 700 34.20 31.32 13.01
CA GLN A 700 32.79 30.95 12.93
C GLN A 700 32.54 29.93 11.82
N ASN A 701 31.41 29.23 11.92
CA ASN A 701 30.87 28.43 10.84
C ASN A 701 29.60 29.11 10.31
N LEU A 702 29.71 29.87 9.21
CA LEU A 702 28.61 30.64 8.65
C LEU A 702 28.82 30.91 7.16
N ASN A 703 27.97 30.32 6.31
CA ASN A 703 27.88 30.72 4.92
C ASN A 703 27.28 32.13 4.81
N THR A 704 28.09 33.10 4.40
CA THR A 704 27.69 34.51 4.36
C THR A 704 26.74 34.85 3.20
N GLU A 705 26.74 34.05 2.14
CA GLU A 705 25.84 34.22 1.00
C GLU A 705 24.49 33.53 1.22
N ASN A 706 24.47 32.43 1.97
CA ASN A 706 23.27 31.64 2.25
C ASN A 706 23.24 31.12 3.68
N ALA A 707 23.10 32.03 4.65
CA ALA A 707 23.14 31.71 6.07
C ALA A 707 22.07 30.68 6.51
N SER A 708 20.94 30.58 5.80
CA SER A 708 19.91 29.56 6.06
C SER A 708 20.33 28.14 5.72
N GLN A 709 21.35 27.97 4.86
CA GLN A 709 21.86 26.67 4.40
C GLN A 709 23.23 26.33 5.03
N THR A 710 23.63 27.03 6.09
CA THR A 710 24.80 26.62 6.88
C THR A 710 24.44 25.39 7.70
N ILE A 711 25.17 24.29 7.50
CA ILE A 711 25.09 23.09 8.35
C ILE A 711 26.24 23.10 9.37
N SER A 712 26.15 22.29 10.42
CA SER A 712 27.22 22.17 11.41
C SER A 712 28.46 21.48 10.84
N VAL A 713 29.63 21.75 11.42
CA VAL A 713 30.88 21.07 11.02
C VAL A 713 30.79 19.54 11.19
N PRO A 714 30.22 19.00 12.30
CA PRO A 714 29.98 17.56 12.41
C PRO A 714 29.06 17.00 11.32
N GLN A 715 28.00 17.73 10.95
CA GLN A 715 27.07 17.32 9.88
C GLN A 715 27.79 17.24 8.53
N ALA A 716 28.61 18.24 8.18
CA ALA A 716 29.36 18.26 6.93
C ALA A 716 30.35 17.08 6.81
N ARG A 717 31.02 16.72 7.92
CA ARG A 717 31.94 15.56 7.95
C ARG A 717 31.22 14.23 7.74
N VAL A 718 30.10 14.02 8.40
CA VAL A 718 29.29 12.80 8.23
C VAL A 718 28.72 12.70 6.81
N ALA A 719 28.27 13.81 6.25
CA ALA A 719 27.77 13.85 4.87
C ALA A 719 28.83 13.42 3.83
N ASN A 720 30.12 13.61 4.14
CA ASN A 720 31.24 13.20 3.30
C ASN A 720 31.93 11.88 3.76
N GLY A 721 31.19 11.02 4.47
CA GLY A 721 31.67 9.69 4.87
C GLY A 721 32.68 9.68 6.03
N GLY A 722 32.87 10.80 6.72
CA GLY A 722 33.66 10.90 7.94
C GLY A 722 32.87 10.65 9.23
N GLU A 723 33.56 10.62 10.36
CA GLU A 723 32.92 10.60 11.69
C GLU A 723 32.47 12.03 12.09
N ALA A 724 31.40 12.14 12.90
CA ALA A 724 30.93 13.44 13.40
C ALA A 724 31.98 14.10 14.30
N ASP A 725 32.60 13.31 15.18
CA ASP A 725 33.66 13.73 16.09
C ASP A 725 35.03 13.70 15.43
N GLY A 726 35.88 14.66 15.77
CA GLY A 726 37.20 14.85 15.19
C GLY A 726 37.66 16.28 15.32
N ASP A 727 38.80 16.60 14.73
CA ASP A 727 39.49 17.85 14.96
C ASP A 727 39.98 18.48 13.65
N PHE A 728 39.98 19.81 13.61
CA PHE A 728 40.66 20.59 12.58
C PHE A 728 41.58 21.63 13.23
N PHE A 729 42.42 22.28 12.43
CA PHE A 729 43.47 23.16 12.92
C PHE A 729 43.27 24.61 12.49
N VAL A 730 43.46 25.53 13.42
CA VAL A 730 43.49 26.98 13.19
C VAL A 730 44.90 27.47 13.47
N ASN A 731 45.61 27.97 12.46
CA ASN A 731 46.98 28.43 12.59
C ASN A 731 47.04 29.95 12.71
N LEU A 732 47.76 30.45 13.71
CA LEU A 732 48.06 31.87 13.93
C LEU A 732 49.46 32.18 13.42
N CYS A 733 49.49 33.06 12.42
CA CYS A 733 50.69 33.59 11.80
C CYS A 733 51.00 34.97 12.35
N LEU A 734 52.28 35.24 12.58
CA LEU A 734 52.72 36.48 13.22
C LEU A 734 54.04 36.99 12.64
N ALA A 735 54.14 38.31 12.53
CA ALA A 735 55.39 39.00 12.28
C ALA A 735 55.56 40.12 13.31
N ARG A 736 56.80 40.33 13.78
CA ARG A 736 57.14 41.36 14.77
C ARG A 736 58.37 42.14 14.32
N SER A 737 58.36 43.46 14.52
CA SER A 737 59.57 44.29 14.55
C SER A 737 59.61 45.14 15.82
N ASP A 738 60.79 45.64 16.18
CA ASP A 738 60.95 46.55 17.31
C ASP A 738 60.32 47.92 16.99
N LEU A 739 59.88 48.67 18.01
CA LEU A 739 59.22 49.99 17.83
C LEU A 739 60.08 51.07 17.15
N ASN A 740 61.40 50.84 17.06
CA ASN A 740 62.35 51.71 16.38
C ASN A 740 62.64 51.28 14.93
N GLN A 741 62.01 50.20 14.45
CA GLN A 741 62.10 49.68 13.09
C GLN A 741 60.78 49.92 12.36
N ALA A 742 60.78 49.79 11.03
CA ALA A 742 59.54 49.81 10.26
C ALA A 742 58.64 48.63 10.71
N ALA A 743 57.32 48.81 10.63
CA ALA A 743 56.37 47.73 10.88
C ALA A 743 56.72 46.52 10.00
N PRO A 744 56.60 45.29 10.54
CA PRO A 744 56.92 44.11 9.76
C PRO A 744 55.89 43.95 8.64
N THR A 745 56.18 43.11 7.64
CA THR A 745 55.20 42.71 6.63
C THR A 745 54.95 41.22 6.79
N LEU A 746 53.72 40.85 7.15
CA LEU A 746 53.24 39.48 7.18
C LEU A 746 52.68 39.10 5.81
N VAL A 747 53.03 37.91 5.33
CA VAL A 747 52.38 37.28 4.17
C VAL A 747 51.81 35.98 4.65
N LEU A 748 50.49 35.79 4.51
CA LEU A 748 49.82 34.57 4.93
C LEU A 748 49.99 33.48 3.87
N PRO A 749 50.43 32.28 4.25
CA PRO A 749 50.40 31.10 3.39
C PRO A 749 48.99 30.80 2.84
N ASN A 750 48.91 30.14 1.69
CA ASN A 750 47.66 29.62 1.17
C ASN A 750 47.27 28.35 1.97
N PRO A 751 46.07 28.29 2.58
CA PRO A 751 45.61 27.12 3.33
C PRO A 751 45.72 25.80 2.54
N ALA A 752 45.34 25.81 1.26
CA ALA A 752 45.31 24.61 0.41
C ALA A 752 46.70 24.04 0.08
N THR A 753 47.77 24.82 0.29
CA THR A 753 49.15 24.42 0.02
C THR A 753 50.04 24.59 1.25
N PHE A 754 49.47 24.52 2.45
CA PHE A 754 50.20 24.73 3.69
C PHE A 754 51.27 23.64 3.91
N THR A 755 52.51 24.05 4.18
CA THR A 755 53.67 23.17 4.31
C THR A 755 54.37 23.30 5.67
N GLU A 756 55.33 22.42 5.93
CA GLU A 756 56.15 22.50 7.15
C GLU A 756 56.96 23.80 7.26
N ALA A 757 57.34 24.40 6.12
CA ALA A 757 58.06 25.67 6.10
C ALA A 757 57.18 26.83 6.62
N ASP A 758 55.87 26.76 6.34
CA ASP A 758 54.90 27.78 6.72
C ASP A 758 54.69 27.86 8.23
N LYS A 759 54.93 26.76 8.97
CA LYS A 759 54.88 26.73 10.44
C LYS A 759 55.87 27.68 11.11
N THR A 760 56.91 28.13 10.40
CA THR A 760 57.85 29.13 10.93
C THR A 760 57.23 30.53 10.99
N VAL A 761 56.34 30.84 10.05
CA VAL A 761 55.55 32.09 10.01
C VAL A 761 54.27 31.93 10.84
N CYS A 762 53.64 30.77 10.73
CA CYS A 762 52.45 30.33 11.47
C CYS A 762 52.84 29.54 12.72
N ARG A 763 53.45 30.27 13.65
CA ARG A 763 54.12 29.72 14.82
C ARG A 763 53.19 29.05 15.82
N TYR A 764 51.93 29.49 15.91
CA TYR A 764 50.99 28.92 16.87
C TYR A 764 49.83 28.27 16.14
N TYR A 765 49.27 27.20 16.70
CA TYR A 765 48.05 26.59 16.19
C TYR A 765 47.11 26.21 17.32
N ALA A 766 45.82 26.27 17.06
CA ALA A 766 44.76 25.75 17.90
C ALA A 766 44.18 24.49 17.27
N LYS A 767 44.05 23.44 18.08
CA LYS A 767 43.33 22.22 17.72
C LYS A 767 41.87 22.38 18.14
N ILE A 768 40.94 22.39 17.19
CA ILE A 768 39.52 22.66 17.43
C ILE A 768 38.72 21.38 17.22
N HIS A 769 37.99 20.96 18.25
CA HIS A 769 37.05 19.86 18.12
C HIS A 769 35.84 20.30 17.28
N THR A 770 35.51 19.50 16.27
CA THR A 770 34.43 19.76 15.29
C THR A 770 33.07 20.05 15.94
N THR A 771 32.77 19.42 17.07
CA THR A 771 31.51 19.63 17.82
C THR A 771 31.35 21.02 18.45
N LEU A 772 32.39 21.85 18.46
CA LEU A 772 32.33 23.22 18.98
C LEU A 772 31.77 24.23 17.97
N LEU A 773 31.63 23.85 16.70
CA LEU A 773 31.16 24.73 15.62
C LEU A 773 29.88 24.19 15.00
N ASP A 774 28.77 24.45 15.70
CA ASP A 774 27.43 24.26 15.15
C ASP A 774 27.13 25.32 14.07
N ALA A 775 26.04 25.15 13.32
CA ALA A 775 25.60 26.11 12.33
C ALA A 775 25.45 27.51 12.94
N LYS A 776 26.08 28.53 12.32
CA LYS A 776 26.07 29.93 12.76
C LYS A 776 26.77 30.20 14.10
N THR A 777 27.56 29.25 14.59
CA THR A 777 28.29 29.40 15.85
C THR A 777 29.55 30.23 15.65
N ILE A 778 29.83 31.11 16.60
CA ILE A 778 31.09 31.85 16.73
C ILE A 778 31.85 31.26 17.93
N LEU A 779 33.09 30.84 17.68
CA LEU A 779 34.00 30.32 18.69
C LEU A 779 35.08 31.34 19.00
N ASP A 780 35.22 31.70 20.27
CA ASP A 780 36.30 32.56 20.78
C ASP A 780 37.51 31.72 21.19
N LEU A 781 38.65 32.00 20.58
CA LEU A 781 39.90 31.26 20.70
C LEU A 781 40.91 31.93 21.65
N THR A 782 40.51 32.80 22.57
CA THR A 782 41.49 33.57 23.36
C THR A 782 42.03 32.91 24.63
N GLY A 783 41.24 32.02 25.25
CA GLY A 783 41.65 31.24 26.42
C GLY A 783 42.34 29.92 26.08
N SER A 784 42.70 29.14 27.11
CA SER A 784 42.98 27.71 26.96
C SER A 784 41.89 26.90 27.67
N SER A 785 41.11 26.12 26.91
CA SER A 785 40.16 25.14 27.45
C SER A 785 40.78 23.75 27.39
N THR A 786 41.14 23.15 28.53
CA THR A 786 41.80 21.83 28.53
C THR A 786 40.91 20.67 28.07
N ALA A 787 39.61 20.89 27.86
CA ALA A 787 38.68 19.83 27.52
C ALA A 787 38.41 19.69 26.01
N TYR A 788 38.42 20.79 25.22
CA TYR A 788 37.94 20.73 23.83
C TYR A 788 38.68 21.61 22.79
N TRP A 789 39.59 22.52 23.20
CA TRP A 789 40.49 23.25 22.27
C TRP A 789 41.59 24.02 23.02
N GLY A 790 42.80 24.11 22.46
CA GLY A 790 43.92 24.85 23.06
C GLY A 790 45.00 25.22 22.06
N TRP A 791 45.83 26.21 22.42
CA TRP A 791 46.95 26.69 21.59
C TRP A 791 48.25 25.94 21.85
N TYR A 792 49.05 25.78 20.80
CA TYR A 792 50.34 25.08 20.84
C TYR A 792 51.39 25.84 20.01
N ASP A 793 52.65 25.82 20.44
CA ASP A 793 53.78 26.40 19.69
C ASP A 793 54.39 25.34 18.73
N ASN A 794 54.27 25.57 17.42
CA ASN A 794 54.83 24.73 16.36
C ASN A 794 56.37 24.63 16.45
N ALA A 795 57.05 25.66 16.96
CA ALA A 795 58.52 25.71 16.98
C ALA A 795 59.15 25.00 18.20
N ASN A 796 58.39 24.79 19.28
CA ASN A 796 58.90 24.31 20.57
C ASN A 796 58.23 23.00 21.01
N SER A 797 58.37 21.95 20.20
CA SER A 797 57.91 20.59 20.53
C SER A 797 56.40 20.48 20.85
N ASN A 798 55.54 21.31 20.25
CA ASN A 798 54.10 21.36 20.52
C ASN A 798 53.77 21.63 22.00
N GLN A 799 54.54 22.49 22.66
CA GLN A 799 54.21 22.93 24.02
C GLN A 799 52.90 23.74 24.03
N SER A 800 52.02 23.41 24.98
CA SER A 800 50.75 24.13 25.19
C SER A 800 51.00 25.57 25.62
N VAL A 801 50.23 26.49 25.05
CA VAL A 801 50.20 27.92 25.38
C VAL A 801 48.95 28.18 26.22
N SER A 802 49.15 28.51 27.50
CA SER A 802 48.06 28.70 28.47
C SER A 802 47.19 29.93 28.22
N ASP A 803 47.76 30.95 27.59
CA ASP A 803 47.04 32.17 27.18
C ASP A 803 47.72 32.71 25.92
N ILE A 804 47.00 32.78 24.80
CA ILE A 804 47.58 33.26 23.55
C ILE A 804 48.07 34.71 23.67
N LYS A 805 47.54 35.48 24.62
CA LYS A 805 48.01 36.84 24.93
C LYS A 805 49.47 36.87 25.38
N SER A 806 49.97 35.79 25.99
CA SER A 806 51.37 35.71 26.43
C SER A 806 52.38 35.66 25.27
N VAL A 807 51.90 35.55 24.03
CA VAL A 807 52.74 35.67 22.82
C VAL A 807 53.12 37.14 22.56
N PHE A 808 52.26 38.09 22.95
CA PHE A 808 52.38 39.51 22.60
C PHE A 808 53.04 40.35 23.70
N THR A 809 54.02 39.78 24.40
CA THR A 809 54.61 40.36 25.62
C THR A 809 55.79 41.29 25.37
N THR A 810 56.32 41.32 24.15
CA THR A 810 57.52 42.08 23.83
C THR A 810 57.14 43.37 23.09
N PRO A 811 57.49 44.57 23.60
CA PRO A 811 57.11 45.81 22.93
C PRO A 811 57.57 45.84 21.46
N GLY A 812 56.68 46.19 20.53
CA GLY A 812 56.94 46.09 19.09
C GLY A 812 55.72 46.39 18.22
N HIS A 813 55.96 46.48 16.92
CA HIS A 813 54.92 46.44 15.88
C HIS A 813 54.57 44.99 15.59
N TYR A 814 53.29 44.64 15.62
CA TYR A 814 52.80 43.29 15.37
C TYR A 814 51.86 43.28 14.17
N GLU A 815 52.03 42.29 13.30
CA GLU A 815 51.05 41.89 12.31
C GLU A 815 50.68 40.43 12.56
N ILE A 816 49.38 40.13 12.57
CA ILE A 816 48.85 38.78 12.78
C ILE A 816 47.83 38.40 11.71
N GLY A 817 47.64 37.11 11.50
CA GLY A 817 46.54 36.56 10.72
C GLY A 817 46.30 35.09 11.04
N LEU A 818 45.12 34.60 10.67
CA LEU A 818 44.68 33.22 10.82
C LEU A 818 44.61 32.51 9.47
N ILE A 819 44.91 31.22 9.52
CA ILE A 819 44.63 30.26 8.46
C ILE A 819 43.86 29.11 9.08
N LEU A 820 42.67 28.84 8.55
CA LEU A 820 41.78 27.79 9.01
C LEU A 820 41.99 26.52 8.16
N ASP A 821 41.70 25.39 8.77
CA ASP A 821 41.66 24.06 8.17
C ASP A 821 42.75 23.74 7.13
N THR A 822 44.02 23.97 7.49
CA THR A 822 45.19 23.79 6.61
C THR A 822 45.41 22.38 6.08
N MET A 823 44.60 21.41 6.51
CA MET A 823 44.67 20.00 6.09
C MET A 823 43.41 19.55 5.32
N ASN A 824 42.45 20.45 5.11
CA ASN A 824 41.15 20.18 4.48
C ASN A 824 40.43 18.99 5.15
N TYR A 825 40.24 19.08 6.47
CA TYR A 825 39.50 18.08 7.25
C TYR A 825 38.00 18.36 7.29
N ILE A 826 37.59 19.58 7.00
CA ILE A 826 36.21 20.03 6.99
C ILE A 826 35.76 20.19 5.54
N PRO A 827 34.81 19.36 5.08
CA PRO A 827 34.23 19.53 3.76
C PRO A 827 33.47 20.85 3.67
N GLU A 828 34.02 21.77 2.88
CA GLU A 828 33.41 23.06 2.57
C GLU A 828 33.07 23.14 1.08
N SER A 829 32.30 24.15 0.67
CA SER A 829 32.12 24.44 -0.76
C SER A 829 33.34 25.17 -1.34
N ASP A 830 33.47 25.22 -2.67
CA ASP A 830 34.54 25.97 -3.36
C ASP A 830 34.69 27.42 -2.86
N LEU A 831 33.60 28.03 -2.36
CA LEU A 831 33.60 29.37 -1.76
C LEU A 831 34.15 29.39 -0.32
N GLY A 832 33.86 28.37 0.49
CA GLY A 832 34.38 28.26 1.87
C GLY A 832 35.90 28.10 1.91
N GLU A 833 36.45 27.34 0.97
CA GLU A 833 37.91 27.19 0.85
C GLU A 833 38.65 28.53 0.60
N THR A 834 37.97 29.55 0.06
CA THR A 834 38.57 30.86 -0.22
C THR A 834 38.54 31.83 0.96
N ASN A 835 37.71 31.59 1.99
CA ASN A 835 37.58 32.47 3.16
C ASN A 835 38.21 31.88 4.44
N ASN A 836 38.87 30.73 4.31
CA ASN A 836 39.75 30.09 5.30
C ASN A 836 41.05 30.87 5.59
N GLN A 837 41.23 32.06 5.03
CA GLN A 837 42.37 32.94 5.26
C GLN A 837 41.88 34.32 5.72
N SER A 838 42.38 34.80 6.86
CA SER A 838 41.98 36.12 7.37
C SER A 838 42.67 37.27 6.63
N THR A 839 42.12 38.48 6.73
CA THR A 839 42.90 39.70 6.48
C THR A 839 43.94 39.92 7.59
N ILE A 840 45.09 40.51 7.24
CA ILE A 840 46.14 40.84 8.21
C ILE A 840 45.65 41.94 9.17
N PHE A 841 45.85 41.72 10.46
CA PHE A 841 45.53 42.67 11.51
C PHE A 841 46.82 43.21 12.15
N SER A 842 47.00 44.54 12.13
CA SER A 842 48.21 45.21 12.60
C SER A 842 47.95 46.02 13.87
N PHE A 843 48.81 45.89 14.87
CA PHE A 843 48.72 46.67 16.11
C PHE A 843 50.07 46.82 16.81
N ASP A 844 50.22 47.90 17.57
CA ASP A 844 51.43 48.15 18.37
C ASP A 844 51.26 47.75 19.84
N VAL A 845 52.30 47.21 20.44
CA VAL A 845 52.43 47.01 21.89
C VAL A 845 53.58 47.88 22.39
N THR A 846 53.31 48.91 23.18
CA THR A 846 54.36 49.83 23.67
C THR A 846 54.93 49.42 25.03
N LYS A 847 54.16 48.66 25.82
CA LYS A 847 54.55 48.20 27.15
C LYS A 847 53.71 46.98 27.54
N PHE A 848 54.33 45.95 28.12
CA PHE A 848 53.66 44.78 28.69
C PHE A 848 53.94 44.73 30.20
N VAL A 849 52.90 44.62 31.04
CA VAL A 849 53.06 44.47 32.49
C VAL A 849 52.39 43.19 32.93
N VAL A 850 53.20 42.23 33.39
CA VAL A 850 52.70 41.07 34.13
C VAL A 850 52.21 41.57 35.49
N SER A 851 50.90 41.56 35.72
CA SER A 851 50.38 41.69 37.07
C SER A 851 50.63 40.39 37.82
N LEU A 852 51.73 40.33 38.58
CA LEU A 852 51.96 39.23 39.51
C LEU A 852 50.98 39.37 40.68
N PRO A 853 50.11 38.40 40.97
CA PRO A 853 49.35 38.42 42.20
C PRO A 853 50.32 38.25 43.37
N MET A 854 50.46 39.28 44.20
CA MET A 854 51.09 39.12 45.51
C MET A 854 50.10 38.40 46.42
N ILE A 855 50.23 37.06 46.52
CA ILE A 855 49.66 36.30 47.64
C ILE A 855 50.47 36.70 48.89
N ASN A 856 49.84 37.41 49.82
CA ASN A 856 50.34 37.50 51.19
C ASN A 856 50.09 36.15 51.87
N LYS A 857 51.16 35.62 52.49
CA LYS A 857 51.29 34.29 53.12
C LYS A 857 50.02 33.66 53.69
#